data_AF-A0A812UG54-F1
#
_entry.id   AF-A0A812UG54-F1
#
_cell.length_a   1.000
_cell.length_b   1.000
_cell.length_c   1.000
_cell.angle_alpha   90.00
_cell.angle_beta   90.00
_cell.angle_gamma   90.00
#
_symmetry.space_group_name_H-M   'P 1'
#
loop_
_entity.id
_entity.type
_entity.pdbx_description
1 polymer ?
#
loop_
_entity_poly.entity_id
_entity_poly.type
_entity_poly.pdbx_seq_one_letter_code
_entity_poly.pdbx_strand_id
1 'polypeptide(L)'
;MDSLSDEKKCAIKVCGGGCCLGWMIFFIILGTSVKYVNDRQQVVYISNTGRTTEQGPFTKIIWPSTRHEIRDAIMVSAREYAVLKHERTQLLRHEPGPGQVFMDAWENLVEVKEKIVLQKREYVRLIDRLTGLERVEGGPQILVPRPREEWPSGVETSIVIGHTNAVLVENKTSGFKRLVTEKGMFVPQPYDRIMEEKTATLLEPLMYAVVKDHLTGQTRNVLGPQLLQVGPYEELLRVAEKWVLEKDSYLVLVNGQSGQERVERGPAVVVPEPVETAPEGKQKAVYVDSQTAVKVLNRQTGQQRLDETQGVFIPLPYERILQIQRKILVLPHQACVTRDIYGAVTLKSGAGGATAFFLPPYTELMQFSWSAYTSPVLEDPVPKINLTMIDLRAQKMFFKNEVRTSDNVKLKLEGTVFWQVTDVMRMVSMTSDAPGDISQRARSGMIQEVGRLTLAQFMNEFNNLTKATYDRQVADVFYSDRGVQLQSLEITRFDSVDAATAAVLQEIIKETTMRINELQKQESENAVNAAKLAADIKLEQQRTALIQTQADNTKLARQFQGQSSGAKLVQSALTFIAGLNESVPNVTERVELYKLHQTLTARNNDTASLSQGKAQIFMTPDDFNLNLVAGSVSKFEIPSSQSLSPAAILYSVSEIQFLPKGKKKVYGVVLTPPFLVPVWPIPSVGCFGAITRRLSIVPNEEANLAMSLSAGLTGYLVSLLLVLVGLAVGPDQDSPISLNYEPLPLVLKLLLRPFLGEPTATRQLDPFGDPVAVAFAANPIMIGGVVGFIITSLNLLCLGRLDGAILARSSLRGLGNFAGLLGFGVLLAGCFSNSGASYLYGLFGIYALVLQSGYDRPARDGISEPEKSFSLTATALLAMGILLSVPTSLASL
;
A
#
# COMPACT_ATOMS: atom_id res chain seq x y z
N MET A 1 23.79 -166.08 -37.02
CA MET A 1 24.32 -166.10 -38.39
C MET A 1 25.62 -165.32 -38.35
N ASP A 2 26.64 -165.94 -37.75
CA ASP A 2 27.68 -166.75 -38.43
C ASP A 2 28.82 -165.78 -38.79
N SER A 3 30.08 -165.96 -38.44
CA SER A 3 30.81 -167.11 -37.91
C SER A 3 32.23 -166.61 -37.55
N LEU A 4 32.69 -166.96 -36.34
CA LEU A 4 34.04 -167.45 -35.97
C LEU A 4 35.29 -166.95 -36.72
N SER A 5 36.30 -166.50 -35.97
CA SER A 5 37.40 -167.39 -35.55
C SER A 5 38.34 -166.75 -34.51
N ASP A 6 38.56 -167.51 -33.43
CA ASP A 6 39.53 -167.36 -32.34
C ASP A 6 41.00 -167.31 -32.82
N GLU A 7 41.87 -166.58 -32.10
CA GLU A 7 42.91 -167.22 -31.27
C GLU A 7 43.53 -166.32 -30.19
N LYS A 8 43.99 -166.96 -29.10
CA LYS A 8 44.02 -166.47 -27.71
C LYS A 8 45.37 -165.86 -27.24
N LYS A 9 45.25 -164.81 -26.40
CA LYS A 9 45.87 -164.54 -25.07
C LYS A 9 47.38 -164.78 -24.84
N CYS A 10 48.11 -163.77 -24.31
CA CYS A 10 48.46 -163.64 -22.87
C CYS A 10 49.20 -162.31 -22.49
N ALA A 11 49.02 -161.92 -21.20
CA ALA A 11 49.69 -160.90 -20.34
C ALA A 11 49.35 -159.40 -20.55
N ILE A 12 48.80 -158.54 -19.66
CA ILE A 12 48.48 -158.40 -18.20
C ILE A 12 49.17 -157.15 -17.59
N LYS A 13 48.32 -156.16 -17.25
CA LYS A 13 48.31 -155.17 -16.13
C LYS A 13 49.30 -153.99 -16.06
N VAL A 14 48.71 -152.77 -16.08
CA VAL A 14 48.62 -151.72 -15.02
C VAL A 14 48.65 -150.34 -15.69
N CYS A 15 47.48 -149.69 -15.88
CA CYS A 15 47.39 -148.26 -16.13
C CYS A 15 46.00 -147.73 -15.76
N GLY A 16 45.91 -147.01 -14.64
CA GLY A 16 44.69 -146.39 -14.15
C GLY A 16 45.01 -145.54 -12.93
N GLY A 17 45.29 -144.24 -13.13
CA GLY A 17 45.58 -143.32 -12.02
C GLY A 17 46.14 -141.93 -12.40
N GLY A 18 46.70 -141.74 -13.60
CA GLY A 18 47.41 -140.49 -13.95
C GLY A 18 46.60 -139.36 -14.59
N CYS A 19 45.41 -139.61 -15.14
CA CYS A 19 44.67 -138.60 -15.91
C CYS A 19 43.79 -137.65 -15.07
N CYS A 20 43.43 -138.00 -13.84
CA CYS A 20 42.50 -137.18 -13.04
C CYS A 20 43.17 -135.95 -12.40
N LEU A 21 44.47 -136.01 -12.07
CA LEU A 21 45.21 -134.93 -11.41
C LEU A 21 45.58 -133.78 -12.37
N GLY A 22 45.93 -134.10 -13.62
CA GLY A 22 46.16 -133.09 -14.67
C GLY A 22 44.88 -132.33 -15.02
N TRP A 23 43.74 -133.03 -15.08
CA TRP A 23 42.43 -132.40 -15.23
C TRP A 23 42.03 -131.59 -13.99
N MET A 24 42.37 -132.02 -12.77
CA MET A 24 42.06 -131.25 -11.56
C MET A 24 42.89 -129.95 -11.48
N ILE A 25 44.19 -129.99 -11.77
CA ILE A 25 45.04 -128.78 -11.82
C ILE A 25 44.62 -127.87 -12.98
N PHE A 26 44.28 -128.44 -14.14
CA PHE A 26 43.71 -127.69 -15.26
C PHE A 26 42.40 -127.01 -14.86
N PHE A 27 41.47 -127.69 -14.17
CA PHE A 27 40.23 -127.08 -13.68
C PHE A 27 40.43 -126.09 -12.53
N ILE A 28 41.45 -126.25 -11.67
CA ILE A 28 41.81 -125.26 -10.63
C ILE A 28 42.40 -124.00 -11.27
N ILE A 29 43.28 -124.14 -12.26
CA ILE A 29 43.82 -123.01 -13.05
C ILE A 29 42.70 -122.36 -13.86
N LEU A 30 41.81 -123.14 -14.49
CA LEU A 30 40.66 -122.62 -15.23
C LEU A 30 39.70 -121.87 -14.29
N GLY A 31 39.38 -122.43 -13.13
CA GLY A 31 38.47 -121.84 -12.14
C GLY A 31 39.00 -120.58 -11.47
N THR A 32 40.32 -120.46 -11.24
CA THR A 32 40.96 -119.25 -10.72
C THR A 32 41.25 -118.20 -11.79
N SER A 33 41.29 -118.61 -13.07
CA SER A 33 41.46 -117.74 -14.24
C SER A 33 40.13 -117.15 -14.74
N VAL A 34 38.99 -117.67 -14.32
CA VAL A 34 37.68 -117.01 -14.54
C VAL A 34 37.61 -115.80 -13.62
N LYS A 35 37.70 -114.60 -14.18
CA LYS A 35 37.49 -113.35 -13.45
C LYS A 35 36.11 -112.80 -13.78
N TYR A 36 35.36 -112.51 -12.71
CA TYR A 36 34.12 -111.76 -12.80
C TYR A 36 34.45 -110.28 -12.64
N VAL A 37 34.21 -109.50 -13.68
CA VAL A 37 34.39 -108.05 -13.68
C VAL A 37 33.01 -107.44 -13.62
N ASN A 38 32.72 -106.71 -12.55
CA ASN A 38 31.41 -106.10 -12.37
C ASN A 38 31.22 -104.91 -13.33
N ASP A 39 30.01 -104.36 -13.35
CA ASP A 39 29.64 -103.19 -14.15
C ASP A 39 30.38 -101.92 -13.76
N ARG A 40 31.09 -101.90 -12.62
CA ARG A 40 31.90 -100.79 -12.11
C ARG A 40 33.40 -101.03 -12.20
N GLN A 41 33.82 -102.12 -12.83
CA GLN A 41 35.21 -102.51 -12.93
C GLN A 41 35.61 -102.61 -14.38
N GLN A 42 36.88 -102.33 -14.61
CA GLN A 42 37.51 -102.56 -15.90
C GLN A 42 38.80 -103.32 -15.69
N VAL A 43 39.19 -104.08 -16.71
CA VAL A 43 40.47 -104.78 -16.73
C VAL A 43 41.41 -104.07 -17.66
N VAL A 44 42.60 -103.74 -17.16
CA VAL A 44 43.72 -103.25 -17.97
C VAL A 44 44.64 -104.42 -18.25
N TYR A 45 44.72 -104.84 -19.50
CA TYR A 45 45.67 -105.86 -19.94
C TYR A 45 47.02 -105.20 -20.22
N ILE A 46 48.09 -105.75 -19.65
CA ILE A 46 49.46 -105.25 -19.76
C ILE A 46 50.25 -106.24 -20.62
N SER A 47 50.50 -105.85 -21.87
CA SER A 47 51.33 -106.61 -22.81
C SER A 47 52.66 -105.89 -23.08
N ASN A 48 53.66 -106.59 -23.63
CA ASN A 48 54.93 -105.97 -24.04
C ASN A 48 54.75 -104.92 -25.16
N THR A 49 53.64 -104.98 -25.90
CA THR A 49 53.31 -104.09 -27.02
C THR A 49 52.42 -102.90 -26.64
N GLY A 50 51.86 -102.87 -25.42
CA GLY A 50 50.99 -101.78 -24.94
C GLY A 50 50.01 -102.21 -23.85
N ARG A 51 49.27 -101.24 -23.29
CA ARG A 51 48.16 -101.46 -22.37
C ARG A 51 46.83 -101.27 -23.11
N THR A 52 45.84 -102.14 -22.88
CA THR A 52 44.47 -102.02 -23.43
C THR A 52 43.44 -102.23 -22.33
N THR A 53 42.33 -101.50 -22.39
CA THR A 53 41.23 -101.56 -21.42
C THR A 53 40.02 -102.30 -22.00
N GLU A 54 39.38 -103.14 -21.17
CA GLU A 54 38.09 -103.77 -21.47
C GLU A 54 37.14 -103.47 -20.28
N GLN A 55 36.03 -102.77 -20.54
CA GLN A 55 35.05 -102.37 -19.53
C GLN A 55 34.03 -103.49 -19.26
N GLY A 56 33.65 -103.70 -18.00
CA GLY A 56 32.63 -104.66 -17.61
C GLY A 56 31.20 -104.25 -17.99
N PRO A 57 30.19 -105.10 -17.77
CA PRO A 57 30.28 -106.39 -17.08
C PRO A 57 30.55 -107.56 -18.05
N PHE A 58 31.57 -108.36 -17.75
CA PHE A 58 31.80 -109.63 -18.45
C PHE A 58 32.46 -110.66 -17.53
N THR A 59 32.21 -111.93 -17.83
CA THR A 59 32.89 -113.07 -17.17
C THR A 59 33.71 -113.77 -18.23
N LYS A 60 35.04 -113.66 -18.12
CA LYS A 60 35.97 -114.15 -19.14
C LYS A 60 37.16 -114.81 -18.47
N ILE A 61 37.73 -115.79 -19.17
CA ILE A 61 38.95 -116.46 -18.71
C ILE A 61 40.13 -115.56 -19.07
N ILE A 62 40.80 -115.04 -18.04
CA ILE A 62 42.05 -114.29 -18.18
C ILE A 62 43.19 -115.24 -17.81
N TRP A 63 43.96 -115.65 -18.82
CA TRP A 63 45.06 -116.60 -18.63
C TRP A 63 46.11 -116.05 -17.64
N PRO A 64 46.67 -116.87 -16.71
CA PRO A 64 47.62 -116.40 -15.69
C PRO A 64 48.92 -115.81 -16.25
N SER A 65 49.29 -116.17 -17.49
CA SER A 65 50.44 -115.61 -18.20
C SER A 65 50.22 -114.16 -18.65
N THR A 66 48.98 -113.67 -18.65
CA THR A 66 48.63 -112.31 -19.04
C THR A 66 48.63 -111.41 -17.81
N ARG A 67 49.57 -110.47 -17.73
CA ARG A 67 49.55 -109.45 -16.68
C ARG A 67 48.32 -108.56 -16.88
N HIS A 68 47.54 -108.41 -15.83
CA HIS A 68 46.33 -107.58 -15.84
C HIS A 68 46.14 -106.90 -14.49
N GLU A 69 45.49 -105.74 -14.50
CA GLU A 69 45.11 -104.97 -13.32
C GLU A 69 43.60 -104.70 -13.40
N ILE A 70 42.87 -104.95 -12.31
CA ILE A 70 41.45 -104.59 -12.21
C ILE A 70 41.38 -103.20 -11.57
N ARG A 71 40.73 -102.26 -12.25
CA ARG A 71 40.53 -100.89 -11.76
C ARG A 71 39.04 -100.65 -11.54
N ASP A 72 38.69 -100.10 -10.39
CA ASP A 72 37.34 -99.62 -10.12
C ASP A 72 37.10 -98.30 -10.87
N ALA A 73 35.87 -98.10 -11.36
CA ALA A 73 35.44 -96.87 -11.99
C ALA A 73 35.32 -95.75 -10.95
N ILE A 74 35.69 -94.53 -11.35
CA ILE A 74 35.59 -93.36 -10.48
C ILE A 74 34.15 -92.89 -10.49
N MET A 75 33.53 -92.84 -9.32
CA MET A 75 32.18 -92.31 -9.15
C MET A 75 32.26 -90.79 -9.13
N VAL A 76 31.77 -90.15 -10.19
CA VAL A 76 31.74 -88.69 -10.30
C VAL A 76 30.30 -88.22 -10.20
N SER A 77 30.01 -87.37 -9.22
CA SER A 77 28.66 -86.82 -9.04
C SER A 77 28.30 -85.85 -10.17
N ALA A 78 27.01 -85.48 -10.27
CA ALA A 78 26.54 -84.55 -11.31
C ALA A 78 27.25 -83.17 -11.25
N ARG A 79 27.77 -82.79 -10.08
CA ARG A 79 28.45 -81.52 -9.81
C ARG A 79 29.98 -81.62 -9.82
N GLU A 80 30.54 -82.78 -10.14
CA GLU A 80 31.98 -82.99 -10.15
C GLU A 80 32.46 -83.41 -11.55
N TYR A 81 33.76 -83.26 -11.79
CA TYR A 81 34.45 -83.81 -12.94
C TYR A 81 35.79 -84.43 -12.49
N ALA A 82 36.19 -85.51 -13.14
CA ALA A 82 37.47 -86.16 -12.88
C ALA A 82 38.54 -85.56 -13.79
N VAL A 83 39.69 -85.22 -13.20
CA VAL A 83 40.89 -84.80 -13.93
C VAL A 83 41.78 -86.02 -14.13
N LEU A 84 41.85 -86.50 -15.36
CA LEU A 84 42.67 -87.64 -15.75
C LEU A 84 43.93 -87.15 -16.44
N LYS A 85 45.07 -87.78 -16.13
CA LYS A 85 46.35 -87.47 -16.74
C LYS A 85 46.93 -88.72 -17.37
N HIS A 86 47.22 -88.62 -18.66
CA HIS A 86 47.86 -89.69 -19.40
C HIS A 86 49.35 -89.80 -19.01
N GLU A 87 49.79 -90.97 -18.55
CA GLU A 87 51.14 -91.20 -18.00
C GLU A 87 52.25 -90.87 -19.01
N ARG A 88 52.10 -91.31 -20.27
CA ARG A 88 53.14 -91.11 -21.31
C ARG A 88 53.16 -89.72 -21.95
N THR A 89 51.99 -89.20 -22.32
CA THR A 89 51.87 -87.93 -23.06
C THR A 89 51.72 -86.72 -22.14
N GLN A 90 51.51 -86.95 -20.83
CA GLN A 90 51.21 -85.93 -19.83
C GLN A 90 49.98 -85.08 -20.20
N LEU A 91 49.14 -85.55 -21.12
CA LEU A 91 47.92 -84.87 -21.55
C LEU A 91 46.86 -84.99 -20.46
N LEU A 92 46.23 -83.86 -20.13
CA LEU A 92 45.11 -83.80 -19.20
C LEU A 92 43.80 -83.97 -19.98
N ARG A 93 42.89 -84.76 -19.44
CA ARG A 93 41.54 -85.01 -19.94
C ARG A 93 40.57 -84.79 -18.78
N HIS A 94 39.53 -83.99 -19.03
CA HIS A 94 38.49 -83.73 -18.03
C HIS A 94 37.25 -84.51 -18.43
N GLU A 95 36.78 -85.38 -17.53
CA GLU A 95 35.57 -86.18 -17.75
C GLU A 95 34.43 -85.69 -16.84
N PRO A 96 33.32 -85.16 -17.42
CA PRO A 96 32.20 -84.63 -16.65
C PRO A 96 31.32 -85.76 -16.07
N GLY A 97 30.87 -85.63 -14.82
CA GLY A 97 29.77 -86.45 -14.30
C GLY A 97 28.38 -86.02 -14.84
N PRO A 98 27.27 -86.65 -14.43
CA PRO A 98 27.19 -87.78 -13.51
C PRO A 98 27.43 -89.12 -14.21
N GLY A 99 28.23 -89.98 -13.60
CA GLY A 99 28.45 -91.32 -14.13
C GLY A 99 29.66 -92.02 -13.56
N GLN A 100 29.87 -93.24 -14.03
CA GLN A 100 31.08 -94.02 -13.78
C GLN A 100 32.11 -93.63 -14.83
N VAL A 101 33.20 -92.99 -14.40
CA VAL A 101 34.29 -92.62 -15.30
C VAL A 101 35.32 -93.75 -15.30
N PHE A 102 35.46 -94.39 -16.46
CA PHE A 102 36.49 -95.38 -16.71
C PHE A 102 37.73 -94.71 -17.30
N MET A 103 38.89 -94.93 -16.66
CA MET A 103 40.18 -94.43 -17.13
C MET A 103 40.67 -95.26 -18.32
N ASP A 104 41.25 -94.62 -19.33
CA ASP A 104 41.91 -95.35 -20.40
C ASP A 104 43.20 -96.05 -19.91
N ALA A 105 43.75 -96.93 -20.75
CA ALA A 105 44.82 -97.87 -20.36
C ALA A 105 46.12 -97.21 -19.84
N TRP A 106 46.33 -95.93 -20.11
CA TRP A 106 47.49 -95.15 -19.68
C TRP A 106 47.11 -93.90 -18.88
N GLU A 107 45.87 -93.79 -18.41
CA GLU A 107 45.41 -92.65 -17.63
C GLU A 107 45.47 -92.96 -16.13
N ASN A 108 45.84 -91.93 -15.36
CA ASN A 108 45.77 -91.91 -13.90
C ASN A 108 44.88 -90.74 -13.44
N LEU A 109 44.14 -90.95 -12.36
CA LEU A 109 43.40 -89.89 -11.69
C LEU A 109 44.35 -88.93 -10.99
N VAL A 110 44.24 -87.63 -11.28
CA VAL A 110 44.94 -86.58 -10.55
C VAL A 110 44.10 -86.16 -9.34
N GLU A 111 42.86 -85.76 -9.60
CA GLU A 111 41.93 -85.25 -8.59
C GLU A 111 40.50 -85.24 -9.15
N VAL A 112 39.52 -85.19 -8.25
CA VAL A 112 38.11 -84.92 -8.58
C VAL A 112 37.80 -83.51 -8.13
N LYS A 113 37.29 -82.67 -9.04
CA LYS A 113 37.01 -81.25 -8.81
C LYS A 113 35.53 -80.94 -9.02
N GLU A 114 35.05 -79.90 -8.35
CA GLU A 114 33.70 -79.40 -8.56
C GLU A 114 33.60 -78.63 -9.88
N LYS A 115 32.48 -78.80 -10.59
CA LYS A 115 32.13 -78.04 -11.79
C LYS A 115 31.81 -76.60 -11.40
N ILE A 116 32.10 -75.67 -12.32
CA ILE A 116 31.73 -74.27 -12.14
C ILE A 116 30.22 -74.14 -12.34
N VAL A 117 29.51 -73.73 -11.28
CA VAL A 117 28.07 -73.47 -11.34
C VAL A 117 27.85 -71.99 -11.56
N LEU A 118 27.31 -71.61 -12.71
CA LEU A 118 26.97 -70.23 -13.03
C LEU A 118 25.47 -70.01 -12.87
N GLN A 119 25.10 -69.08 -11.99
CA GLN A 119 23.73 -68.61 -11.87
C GLN A 119 23.35 -67.66 -13.02
N LYS A 120 22.07 -67.30 -13.13
CA LYS A 120 21.52 -66.46 -14.21
C LYS A 120 22.21 -65.08 -14.37
N ARG A 121 22.89 -64.59 -13.33
CA ARG A 121 23.58 -63.28 -13.33
C ARG A 121 25.09 -63.40 -13.21
N GLU A 122 25.64 -64.57 -13.49
CA GLU A 122 27.06 -64.85 -13.31
C GLU A 122 27.70 -65.28 -14.62
N TYR A 123 28.98 -64.95 -14.77
CA TYR A 123 29.83 -65.38 -15.87
C TYR A 123 31.23 -65.71 -15.35
N VAL A 124 31.98 -66.48 -16.14
CA VAL A 124 33.38 -66.80 -15.82
C VAL A 124 34.26 -66.56 -17.04
N ARG A 125 35.48 -66.07 -16.79
CA ARG A 125 36.53 -65.92 -17.80
C ARG A 125 37.54 -67.05 -17.63
N LEU A 126 37.62 -67.90 -18.63
CA LEU A 126 38.55 -69.01 -18.70
C LEU A 126 39.71 -68.64 -19.62
N ILE A 127 40.93 -68.74 -19.11
CA ILE A 127 42.15 -68.37 -19.83
C ILE A 127 42.96 -69.64 -19.99
N ASP A 128 43.27 -70.02 -21.23
CA ASP A 128 44.18 -71.13 -21.50
C ASP A 128 45.61 -70.73 -21.12
N ARG A 129 46.20 -71.48 -20.18
CA ARG A 129 47.54 -71.21 -19.62
C ARG A 129 48.66 -71.16 -20.66
N LEU A 130 48.52 -71.86 -21.79
CA LEU A 130 49.59 -71.96 -22.80
C LEU A 130 49.40 -70.97 -23.95
N THR A 131 48.18 -70.83 -24.43
CA THR A 131 47.86 -69.97 -25.59
C THR A 131 47.46 -68.55 -25.18
N GLY A 132 47.08 -68.33 -23.92
CA GLY A 132 46.54 -67.06 -23.42
C GLY A 132 45.15 -66.73 -23.97
N LEU A 133 44.50 -67.67 -24.68
CA LEU A 133 43.18 -67.45 -25.26
C LEU A 133 42.13 -67.30 -24.15
N GLU A 134 41.36 -66.20 -24.18
CA GLU A 134 40.26 -65.92 -23.26
C GLU A 134 38.96 -66.50 -23.83
N ARG A 135 38.24 -67.29 -23.03
CA ARG A 135 36.89 -67.81 -23.31
C ARG A 135 35.95 -67.35 -22.20
N VAL A 136 34.85 -66.72 -22.57
CA VAL A 136 33.86 -66.21 -21.61
C VAL A 136 32.57 -67.00 -21.75
N GLU A 137 32.04 -67.49 -20.64
CA GLU A 137 30.81 -68.29 -20.57
C GLU A 137 29.86 -67.65 -19.55
N GLY A 138 28.60 -67.41 -19.95
CA GLY A 138 27.56 -66.82 -19.10
C GLY A 138 26.54 -67.84 -18.62
N GLY A 139 25.91 -67.61 -17.46
CA GLY A 139 24.88 -68.50 -16.90
C GLY A 139 23.47 -68.30 -17.49
N PRO A 140 22.49 -69.14 -17.09
CA PRO A 140 22.61 -70.24 -16.13
C PRO A 140 23.10 -71.54 -16.78
N GLN A 141 24.28 -72.01 -16.39
CA GLN A 141 24.83 -73.30 -16.86
C GLN A 141 25.83 -73.88 -15.86
N ILE A 142 26.08 -75.19 -15.95
CA ILE A 142 27.14 -75.87 -15.21
C ILE A 142 28.25 -76.18 -16.20
N LEU A 143 29.43 -75.60 -15.97
CA LEU A 143 30.55 -75.64 -16.89
C LEU A 143 31.71 -76.45 -16.32
N VAL A 144 32.37 -77.19 -17.20
CA VAL A 144 33.65 -77.84 -16.92
C VAL A 144 34.75 -77.08 -17.66
N PRO A 145 35.76 -76.55 -16.95
CA PRO A 145 36.95 -75.96 -17.59
C PRO A 145 37.61 -76.96 -18.52
N ARG A 146 38.19 -76.50 -19.63
CA ARG A 146 39.06 -77.37 -20.44
C ARG A 146 40.34 -77.68 -19.65
N PRO A 147 41.06 -78.75 -20.02
CA PRO A 147 42.22 -79.23 -19.26
C PRO A 147 43.37 -78.24 -18.98
N ARG A 148 43.40 -77.10 -19.67
CA ARG A 148 44.44 -76.06 -19.52
C ARG A 148 43.87 -74.69 -19.18
N GLU A 149 42.57 -74.60 -18.94
CA GLU A 149 41.91 -73.34 -18.62
C GLU A 149 41.95 -73.07 -17.12
N GLU A 150 42.36 -71.85 -16.78
CA GLU A 150 42.33 -71.30 -15.42
C GLU A 150 41.41 -70.07 -15.39
N TRP A 151 40.78 -69.78 -14.25
CA TRP A 151 39.89 -68.62 -14.08
C TRP A 151 40.34 -67.75 -12.89
N PRO A 152 41.41 -66.95 -13.05
CA PRO A 152 42.05 -66.24 -11.94
C PRO A 152 41.12 -65.26 -11.20
N SER A 153 40.13 -64.69 -11.89
CA SER A 153 39.17 -63.73 -11.31
C SER A 153 37.98 -64.38 -10.58
N GLY A 154 37.86 -65.71 -10.57
CA GLY A 154 36.66 -66.35 -10.02
C GLY A 154 35.42 -66.20 -10.91
N VAL A 155 34.25 -66.39 -10.31
CA VAL A 155 32.95 -66.13 -10.94
C VAL A 155 32.61 -64.64 -10.76
N GLU A 156 32.33 -63.96 -11.87
CA GLU A 156 32.00 -62.53 -11.92
C GLU A 156 30.50 -62.32 -12.16
N THR A 157 29.97 -61.17 -11.74
CA THR A 157 28.55 -60.84 -11.93
C THR A 157 28.32 -60.05 -13.21
N SER A 158 27.39 -60.52 -14.03
CA SER A 158 26.93 -59.82 -15.24
C SER A 158 26.15 -58.55 -14.90
N ILE A 159 26.29 -57.53 -15.74
CA ILE A 159 25.66 -56.23 -15.54
C ILE A 159 24.27 -56.25 -16.20
N VAL A 160 23.26 -55.71 -15.50
CA VAL A 160 21.91 -55.60 -16.05
C VAL A 160 21.77 -54.26 -16.77
N ILE A 161 21.67 -54.31 -18.10
CA ILE A 161 21.46 -53.12 -18.93
C ILE A 161 19.95 -52.89 -19.08
N GLY A 162 19.48 -51.84 -18.42
CA GLY A 162 18.10 -51.36 -18.48
C GLY A 162 17.88 -50.31 -19.60
N HIS A 163 16.94 -49.40 -19.37
CA HIS A 163 16.69 -48.27 -20.30
C HIS A 163 17.66 -47.10 -20.09
N THR A 164 18.14 -46.93 -18.86
CA THR A 164 18.99 -45.82 -18.43
C THR A 164 20.46 -46.21 -18.35
N ASN A 165 20.79 -47.49 -18.29
CA ASN A 165 22.15 -47.93 -18.05
C ASN A 165 22.78 -48.35 -19.37
N ALA A 166 24.07 -48.11 -19.52
CA ALA A 166 24.88 -48.57 -20.64
C ALA A 166 26.27 -48.94 -20.09
N VAL A 167 26.95 -49.87 -20.75
CA VAL A 167 28.29 -50.30 -20.32
C VAL A 167 29.30 -49.87 -21.36
N LEU A 168 30.31 -49.11 -20.94
CA LEU A 168 31.45 -48.79 -21.78
C LEU A 168 32.48 -49.92 -21.69
N VAL A 169 32.80 -50.51 -22.83
CA VAL A 169 33.66 -51.67 -22.94
C VAL A 169 34.82 -51.34 -23.86
N GLU A 170 36.03 -51.67 -23.43
CA GLU A 170 37.26 -51.55 -24.21
C GLU A 170 37.79 -52.93 -24.56
N ASN A 171 38.05 -53.16 -25.83
CA ASN A 171 38.68 -54.40 -26.27
C ASN A 171 40.18 -54.35 -25.97
N LYS A 172 40.70 -55.26 -25.13
CA LYS A 172 42.10 -55.29 -24.69
C LYS A 172 43.11 -55.42 -25.83
N THR A 173 42.72 -56.02 -26.96
CA THR A 173 43.62 -56.30 -28.09
C THR A 173 43.70 -55.14 -29.07
N SER A 174 42.59 -54.44 -29.30
CA SER A 174 42.50 -53.35 -30.29
C SER A 174 42.47 -51.95 -29.67
N GLY A 175 42.20 -51.83 -28.36
CA GLY A 175 41.94 -50.54 -27.70
C GLY A 175 40.64 -49.86 -28.13
N PHE A 176 39.81 -50.52 -28.95
CA PHE A 176 38.56 -49.98 -29.43
C PHE A 176 37.52 -49.95 -28.30
N LYS A 177 36.88 -48.79 -28.10
CA LYS A 177 35.84 -48.59 -27.11
C LYS A 177 34.48 -48.62 -27.77
N ARG A 178 33.57 -49.42 -27.22
CA ARG A 178 32.17 -49.48 -27.64
C ARG A 178 31.24 -49.28 -26.44
N LEU A 179 30.13 -48.59 -26.69
CA LEU A 179 29.06 -48.45 -25.72
C LEU A 179 28.01 -49.53 -25.99
N VAL A 180 27.71 -50.36 -24.99
CA VAL A 180 26.67 -51.38 -25.09
C VAL A 180 25.39 -50.85 -24.45
N THR A 181 24.34 -50.77 -25.25
CA THR A 181 23.03 -50.19 -24.89
C THR A 181 21.88 -51.20 -25.07
N GLU A 182 22.19 -52.41 -25.52
CA GLU A 182 21.22 -53.48 -25.73
C GLU A 182 20.65 -53.96 -24.40
N LYS A 183 19.32 -53.95 -24.30
CA LYS A 183 18.62 -54.31 -23.06
C LYS A 183 18.79 -55.79 -22.77
N GLY A 184 19.21 -56.10 -21.55
CA GLY A 184 19.36 -57.47 -21.11
C GLY A 184 20.54 -57.66 -20.17
N MET A 185 20.91 -58.93 -19.99
CA MET A 185 22.10 -59.30 -19.24
C MET A 185 23.32 -59.08 -20.13
N PHE A 186 24.20 -58.17 -19.74
CA PHE A 186 25.45 -57.96 -20.44
C PHE A 186 26.51 -58.94 -19.93
N VAL A 187 26.97 -59.78 -20.84
CA VAL A 187 28.13 -60.66 -20.65
C VAL A 187 29.23 -60.16 -21.58
N PRO A 188 30.43 -59.85 -21.06
CA PRO A 188 31.54 -59.36 -21.88
C PRO A 188 31.99 -60.42 -22.88
N GLN A 189 32.44 -59.99 -24.06
CA GLN A 189 33.06 -60.91 -25.01
C GLN A 189 34.50 -61.25 -24.58
N PRO A 190 35.13 -62.29 -25.17
CA PRO A 190 36.56 -62.51 -25.01
C PRO A 190 37.37 -61.23 -25.22
N TYR A 191 38.32 -60.97 -24.32
CA TYR A 191 39.18 -59.78 -24.31
C TYR A 191 38.48 -58.44 -24.05
N ASP A 192 37.19 -58.43 -23.72
CA ASP A 192 36.50 -57.20 -23.31
C ASP A 192 36.87 -56.84 -21.87
N ARG A 193 37.30 -55.59 -21.69
CA ARG A 193 37.48 -54.96 -20.39
C ARG A 193 36.32 -54.00 -20.16
N ILE A 194 35.56 -54.23 -19.09
CA ILE A 194 34.53 -53.29 -18.64
C ILE A 194 35.25 -52.08 -18.07
N MET A 195 34.97 -50.90 -18.63
CA MET A 195 35.56 -49.65 -18.17
C MET A 195 34.68 -48.97 -17.12
N GLU A 196 33.43 -48.67 -17.50
CA GLU A 196 32.52 -47.87 -16.70
C GLU A 196 31.07 -48.21 -17.04
N GLU A 197 30.21 -48.22 -16.03
CA GLU A 197 28.76 -48.24 -16.19
C GLU A 197 28.27 -46.79 -16.32
N LYS A 198 27.86 -46.40 -17.54
CA LYS A 198 27.32 -45.07 -17.81
C LYS A 198 25.82 -45.05 -17.58
N THR A 199 25.34 -44.03 -16.88
CA THR A 199 23.90 -43.74 -16.77
C THR A 199 23.52 -42.64 -17.77
N ALA A 200 22.42 -42.86 -18.48
CA ALA A 200 21.88 -41.94 -19.45
C ALA A 200 21.28 -40.74 -18.72
N THR A 201 21.58 -39.54 -19.21
CA THR A 201 21.13 -38.30 -18.61
C THR A 201 19.77 -37.91 -19.21
N LEU A 202 18.75 -37.72 -18.38
CA LEU A 202 17.45 -37.25 -18.84
C LEU A 202 17.53 -35.76 -19.18
N LEU A 203 17.26 -35.41 -20.44
CA LEU A 203 17.11 -34.02 -20.85
C LEU A 203 15.63 -33.70 -20.99
N GLU A 204 15.15 -32.79 -20.16
CA GLU A 204 13.79 -32.26 -20.23
C GLU A 204 13.59 -31.31 -21.42
N PRO A 205 12.35 -30.96 -21.82
CA PRO A 205 12.09 -30.09 -22.97
C PRO A 205 12.81 -28.73 -22.92
N LEU A 206 13.04 -28.20 -21.71
CA LEU A 206 13.74 -26.93 -21.47
C LEU A 206 15.22 -27.10 -21.14
N MET A 207 15.79 -28.30 -21.32
CA MET A 207 17.21 -28.55 -21.06
C MET A 207 17.97 -28.86 -22.35
N TYR A 208 19.27 -28.57 -22.35
CA TYR A 208 20.23 -29.00 -23.35
C TYR A 208 21.53 -29.44 -22.69
N ALA A 209 22.24 -30.36 -23.33
CA ALA A 209 23.56 -30.82 -22.89
C ALA A 209 24.63 -30.36 -23.88
N VAL A 210 25.82 -30.03 -23.36
CA VAL A 210 27.00 -29.78 -24.18
C VAL A 210 27.87 -31.02 -24.13
N VAL A 211 28.06 -31.64 -25.30
CA VAL A 211 28.84 -32.87 -25.45
C VAL A 211 30.09 -32.56 -26.27
N LYS A 212 31.24 -33.02 -25.81
CA LYS A 212 32.52 -32.94 -26.52
C LYS A 212 32.92 -34.31 -27.01
N ASP A 213 33.22 -34.42 -28.29
CA ASP A 213 33.83 -35.62 -28.84
C ASP A 213 35.35 -35.52 -28.73
N HIS A 214 35.99 -36.50 -28.07
CA HIS A 214 37.45 -36.53 -27.90
C HIS A 214 38.19 -36.97 -29.16
N LEU A 215 37.53 -37.63 -30.12
CA LEU A 215 38.17 -38.02 -31.38
C LEU A 215 38.29 -36.83 -32.34
N THR A 216 37.24 -36.04 -32.46
CA THR A 216 37.20 -34.89 -33.38
C THR A 216 37.53 -33.56 -32.71
N GLY A 217 37.48 -33.49 -31.37
CA GLY A 217 37.62 -32.26 -30.60
C GLY A 217 36.43 -31.30 -30.68
N GLN A 218 35.38 -31.66 -31.45
CA GLN A 218 34.22 -30.82 -31.67
C GLN A 218 33.28 -30.85 -30.46
N THR A 219 32.72 -29.69 -30.13
CA THR A 219 31.66 -29.55 -29.14
C THR A 219 30.33 -29.33 -29.84
N ARG A 220 29.28 -30.02 -29.39
CA ARG A 220 27.92 -29.85 -29.91
C ARG A 220 26.90 -29.78 -28.78
N ASN A 221 25.79 -29.10 -29.05
CA ASN A 221 24.66 -29.06 -28.14
C ASN A 221 23.64 -30.12 -28.52
N VAL A 222 23.14 -30.84 -27.52
CA VAL A 222 22.09 -31.85 -27.65
C VAL A 222 20.84 -31.33 -26.96
N LEU A 223 19.75 -31.19 -27.72
CA LEU A 223 18.50 -30.59 -27.24
C LEU A 223 17.58 -31.66 -26.61
N GLY A 224 16.92 -31.37 -25.50
CA GLY A 224 15.80 -32.16 -25.00
C GLY A 224 14.49 -31.89 -25.76
N PRO A 225 13.44 -32.72 -25.59
CA PRO A 225 13.34 -33.81 -24.63
C PRO A 225 13.87 -35.15 -25.16
N GLN A 226 14.91 -35.71 -24.53
CA GLN A 226 15.40 -37.06 -24.84
C GLN A 226 16.25 -37.62 -23.70
N LEU A 227 16.37 -38.94 -23.65
CA LEU A 227 17.29 -39.63 -22.74
C LEU A 227 18.67 -39.70 -23.42
N LEU A 228 19.59 -38.82 -23.05
CA LEU A 228 20.91 -38.70 -23.67
C LEU A 228 21.83 -39.83 -23.20
N GLN A 229 22.26 -40.67 -24.14
CA GLN A 229 23.36 -41.62 -23.95
C GLN A 229 24.63 -41.04 -24.57
N VAL A 230 25.63 -40.80 -23.73
CA VAL A 230 26.92 -40.26 -24.17
C VAL A 230 27.72 -41.36 -24.87
N GLY A 231 28.18 -41.10 -26.09
CA GLY A 231 28.94 -42.06 -26.90
C GLY A 231 30.24 -42.57 -26.25
N PRO A 232 30.90 -43.57 -26.88
CA PRO A 232 32.09 -44.22 -26.34
C PRO A 232 33.31 -43.28 -26.23
N TYR A 233 33.39 -42.27 -27.10
CA TYR A 233 34.46 -41.26 -27.12
C TYR A 233 33.96 -39.86 -26.79
N GLU A 234 32.71 -39.75 -26.38
CA GLU A 234 32.08 -38.49 -26.03
C GLU A 234 32.14 -38.28 -24.51
N GLU A 235 32.24 -37.02 -24.11
CA GLU A 235 32.17 -36.57 -22.74
C GLU A 235 31.07 -35.52 -22.59
N LEU A 236 30.23 -35.69 -21.57
CA LEU A 236 29.23 -34.69 -21.19
C LEU A 236 29.92 -33.61 -20.37
N LEU A 237 30.05 -32.41 -20.93
CA LEU A 237 30.69 -31.29 -20.24
C LEU A 237 29.76 -30.63 -19.23
N ARG A 238 28.51 -30.36 -19.65
CA ARG A 238 27.49 -29.74 -18.80
C ARG A 238 26.08 -29.97 -19.31
N VAL A 239 25.11 -29.90 -18.40
CA VAL A 239 23.67 -29.79 -18.70
C VAL A 239 23.22 -28.41 -18.25
N ALA A 240 22.46 -27.71 -19.09
CA ALA A 240 21.98 -26.36 -18.84
C ALA A 240 20.55 -26.19 -19.35
N GLU A 241 19.87 -25.18 -18.84
CA GLU A 241 18.52 -24.82 -19.27
C GLU A 241 18.55 -23.94 -20.53
N LYS A 242 17.59 -24.14 -21.44
CA LYS A 242 17.36 -23.30 -22.61
C LYS A 242 16.84 -21.94 -22.13
N TRP A 243 17.27 -20.86 -22.78
CA TRP A 243 16.78 -19.53 -22.44
C TRP A 243 15.37 -19.32 -22.99
N VAL A 244 14.40 -19.11 -22.11
CA VAL A 244 13.02 -18.81 -22.51
C VAL A 244 12.81 -17.30 -22.52
N LEU A 245 12.69 -16.74 -23.72
CA LEU A 245 12.41 -15.34 -23.95
C LEU A 245 10.90 -15.12 -24.13
N GLU A 246 10.33 -14.29 -23.27
CA GLU A 246 8.99 -13.73 -23.39
C GLU A 246 8.97 -12.57 -24.40
N LYS A 247 7.78 -12.14 -24.85
CA LYS A 247 7.59 -11.08 -25.85
C LYS A 247 8.31 -9.76 -25.50
N ASP A 248 8.53 -9.47 -24.23
CA ASP A 248 9.19 -8.26 -23.71
C ASP A 248 10.64 -8.51 -23.28
N SER A 249 11.28 -9.58 -23.76
CA SER A 249 12.65 -9.92 -23.37
C SER A 249 13.55 -10.24 -24.56
N TYR A 250 14.84 -10.01 -24.36
CA TYR A 250 15.89 -10.32 -25.33
C TYR A 250 17.13 -10.88 -24.63
N LEU A 251 17.99 -11.53 -25.40
CA LEU A 251 19.25 -12.11 -24.94
C LEU A 251 20.37 -11.64 -25.86
N VAL A 252 21.48 -11.19 -25.27
CA VAL A 252 22.71 -10.88 -26.01
C VAL A 252 23.70 -12.02 -25.80
N LEU A 253 24.00 -12.72 -26.89
CA LEU A 253 24.97 -13.79 -26.95
C LEU A 253 26.28 -13.23 -27.52
N VAL A 254 27.39 -13.52 -26.84
CA VAL A 254 28.72 -13.09 -27.25
C VAL A 254 29.57 -14.33 -27.47
N ASN A 255 30.11 -14.46 -28.68
CA ASN A 255 31.04 -15.53 -29.00
C ASN A 255 32.37 -15.28 -28.28
N GLY A 256 32.77 -16.19 -27.40
CA GLY A 256 33.96 -16.05 -26.56
C GLY A 256 35.29 -16.06 -27.33
N GLN A 257 35.30 -16.49 -28.59
CA GLN A 257 36.50 -16.54 -29.43
C GLN A 257 36.58 -15.35 -30.40
N SER A 258 35.48 -15.02 -31.07
CA SER A 258 35.45 -13.95 -32.09
C SER A 258 35.02 -12.59 -31.56
N GLY A 259 34.40 -12.54 -30.37
CA GLY A 259 33.78 -11.33 -29.81
C GLY A 259 32.55 -10.85 -30.59
N GLN A 260 32.02 -11.64 -31.53
CA GLN A 260 30.79 -11.30 -32.25
C GLN A 260 29.58 -11.36 -31.31
N GLU A 261 28.73 -10.33 -31.39
CA GLU A 261 27.51 -10.22 -30.61
C GLU A 261 26.30 -10.60 -31.48
N ARG A 262 25.42 -11.44 -30.95
CA ARG A 262 24.13 -11.83 -31.55
C ARG A 262 23.02 -11.52 -30.57
N VAL A 263 21.99 -10.82 -31.02
CA VAL A 263 20.83 -10.45 -30.19
C VAL A 263 19.62 -11.27 -30.60
N GLU A 264 19.10 -12.07 -29.68
CA GLU A 264 17.90 -12.89 -29.88
C GLU A 264 16.69 -12.24 -29.18
N ARG A 265 15.54 -12.21 -29.86
CA ARG A 265 14.33 -11.50 -29.43
C ARG A 265 13.21 -12.49 -29.10
N GLY A 266 12.45 -12.23 -28.04
CA GLY A 266 11.28 -13.04 -27.71
C GLY A 266 10.06 -12.73 -28.60
N PRO A 267 9.05 -13.63 -28.65
CA PRO A 267 8.94 -14.87 -27.90
C PRO A 267 9.70 -16.02 -28.57
N ALA A 268 10.73 -16.56 -27.92
CA ALA A 268 11.60 -17.60 -28.48
C ALA A 268 12.27 -18.43 -27.38
N VAL A 269 12.59 -19.70 -27.68
CA VAL A 269 13.43 -20.55 -26.83
C VAL A 269 14.81 -20.62 -27.48
N VAL A 270 15.80 -20.03 -26.83
CA VAL A 270 17.14 -19.82 -27.38
C VAL A 270 18.13 -20.75 -26.70
N VAL A 271 18.99 -21.37 -27.51
CA VAL A 271 20.11 -22.20 -27.05
C VAL A 271 21.40 -21.55 -27.53
N PRO A 272 22.30 -21.12 -26.63
CA PRO A 272 23.59 -20.55 -27.02
C PRO A 272 24.41 -21.60 -27.75
N GLU A 273 25.18 -21.20 -28.75
CA GLU A 273 26.17 -22.10 -29.37
C GLU A 273 27.24 -22.52 -28.35
N PRO A 274 27.97 -23.63 -28.57
CA PRO A 274 28.94 -24.15 -27.61
C PRO A 274 30.03 -23.14 -27.17
N VAL A 275 30.35 -22.16 -28.02
CA VAL A 275 31.36 -21.10 -27.78
C VAL A 275 30.74 -19.76 -27.38
N GLU A 276 29.41 -19.65 -27.38
CA GLU A 276 28.70 -18.44 -27.00
C GLU A 276 28.45 -18.39 -25.50
N THR A 277 28.48 -17.17 -24.97
CA THR A 277 28.16 -16.87 -23.58
C THR A 277 27.18 -15.71 -23.52
N ALA A 278 26.33 -15.68 -22.50
CA ALA A 278 25.38 -14.59 -22.26
C ALA A 278 25.85 -13.76 -21.06
N PRO A 279 26.75 -12.76 -21.23
CA PRO A 279 27.36 -12.05 -20.11
C PRO A 279 26.34 -11.26 -19.27
N GLU A 280 25.32 -10.69 -19.91
CA GLU A 280 24.28 -9.88 -19.23
C GLU A 280 22.99 -10.68 -18.94
N GLY A 281 22.94 -11.96 -19.33
CA GLY A 281 21.75 -12.81 -19.15
C GLY A 281 20.50 -12.30 -19.88
N LYS A 282 19.32 -12.75 -19.43
CA LYS A 282 18.01 -12.34 -19.96
C LYS A 282 17.74 -10.88 -19.58
N GLN A 283 17.54 -10.03 -20.59
CA GLN A 283 17.22 -8.61 -20.41
C GLN A 283 15.79 -8.32 -20.83
N LYS A 284 15.22 -7.25 -20.28
CA LYS A 284 13.89 -6.75 -20.67
C LYS A 284 14.02 -5.70 -21.75
N ALA A 285 13.19 -5.83 -22.78
CA ALA A 285 13.01 -4.82 -23.80
C ALA A 285 12.37 -3.55 -23.18
N VAL A 286 12.67 -2.40 -23.77
CA VAL A 286 12.11 -1.12 -23.30
C VAL A 286 10.88 -0.82 -24.13
N TYR A 287 9.75 -0.57 -23.47
CA TYR A 287 8.56 -0.11 -24.17
C TYR A 287 8.68 1.39 -24.45
N VAL A 288 8.77 1.74 -25.73
CA VAL A 288 8.85 3.10 -26.25
C VAL A 288 7.43 3.53 -26.62
N ASP A 289 6.94 4.56 -25.95
CA ASP A 289 5.61 5.12 -26.16
C ASP A 289 5.71 6.60 -26.56
N SER A 290 4.57 7.29 -26.67
CA SER A 290 4.56 8.72 -27.00
C SER A 290 5.29 9.62 -25.98
N GLN A 291 5.63 9.10 -24.79
CA GLN A 291 6.27 9.81 -23.68
C GLN A 291 7.66 9.27 -23.33
N THR A 292 8.13 8.21 -23.96
CA THR A 292 9.34 7.50 -23.60
C THR A 292 10.16 7.23 -24.86
N ALA A 293 11.43 7.61 -24.85
CA ALA A 293 12.39 7.36 -25.92
C ALA A 293 13.64 6.71 -25.34
N VAL A 294 14.41 6.02 -26.17
CA VAL A 294 15.64 5.34 -25.73
C VAL A 294 16.85 5.98 -26.40
N LYS A 295 17.81 6.40 -25.57
CA LYS A 295 19.11 6.87 -26.02
C LYS A 295 20.08 5.70 -26.09
N VAL A 296 20.60 5.45 -27.28
CA VAL A 296 21.40 4.26 -27.62
C VAL A 296 22.79 4.70 -28.06
N LEU A 297 23.82 3.96 -27.64
CA LEU A 297 25.20 4.12 -28.09
C LEU A 297 25.59 2.91 -28.92
N ASN A 298 26.03 3.13 -30.15
CA ASN A 298 26.70 2.09 -30.92
C ASN A 298 28.17 1.99 -30.46
N ARG A 299 28.59 0.83 -29.96
CA ARG A 299 29.94 0.60 -29.42
C ARG A 299 31.01 0.50 -30.51
N GLN A 300 30.62 0.17 -31.75
CA GLN A 300 31.56 0.10 -32.88
C GLN A 300 31.87 1.49 -33.44
N THR A 301 30.84 2.32 -33.63
CA THR A 301 31.01 3.66 -34.23
C THR A 301 31.20 4.78 -33.21
N GLY A 302 30.86 4.55 -31.93
CA GLY A 302 30.84 5.56 -30.88
C GLY A 302 29.70 6.58 -31.01
N GLN A 303 28.79 6.41 -31.98
CA GLN A 303 27.71 7.34 -32.24
C GLN A 303 26.52 7.08 -31.31
N GLN A 304 25.94 8.18 -30.80
CA GLN A 304 24.70 8.17 -30.01
C GLN A 304 23.53 8.52 -30.91
N ARG A 305 22.44 7.76 -30.79
CA ARG A 305 21.16 8.07 -31.43
C ARG A 305 20.02 8.01 -30.42
N LEU A 306 18.97 8.77 -30.69
CA LEU A 306 17.72 8.70 -29.94
C LEU A 306 16.71 7.93 -30.79
N ASP A 307 16.08 6.92 -30.19
CA ASP A 307 15.01 6.15 -30.83
C ASP A 307 13.65 6.52 -30.23
N GLU A 308 12.76 7.02 -31.09
CA GLU A 308 11.40 7.45 -30.77
C GLU A 308 10.33 6.53 -31.40
N THR A 309 10.74 5.42 -32.02
CA THR A 309 9.80 4.51 -32.70
C THR A 309 8.90 3.80 -31.69
N GLN A 310 7.60 4.07 -31.75
CA GLN A 310 6.64 3.50 -30.80
C GLN A 310 6.58 1.97 -30.91
N GLY A 311 6.70 1.28 -29.79
CA GLY A 311 6.69 -0.17 -29.71
C GLY A 311 7.73 -0.72 -28.73
N VAL A 312 8.02 -2.01 -28.88
CA VAL A 312 9.03 -2.69 -28.08
C VAL A 312 10.40 -2.44 -28.69
N PHE A 313 11.24 -1.68 -27.99
CA PHE A 313 12.61 -1.40 -28.40
C PHE A 313 13.57 -2.46 -27.85
N ILE A 314 14.35 -3.06 -28.76
CA ILE A 314 15.42 -4.00 -28.47
C ILE A 314 16.67 -3.51 -29.22
N PRO A 315 17.83 -3.38 -28.53
CA PRO A 315 19.05 -2.92 -29.17
C PRO A 315 19.52 -3.88 -30.27
N LEU A 316 20.16 -3.33 -31.30
CA LEU A 316 20.87 -4.13 -32.31
C LEU A 316 22.19 -4.70 -31.74
N PRO A 317 22.84 -5.65 -32.44
CA PRO A 317 24.20 -6.06 -32.07
C PRO A 317 25.13 -4.86 -31.90
N TYR A 318 25.97 -4.87 -30.86
CA TYR A 318 26.89 -3.79 -30.52
C TYR A 318 26.24 -2.47 -30.07
N GLU A 319 24.92 -2.38 -30.01
CA GLU A 319 24.22 -1.25 -29.42
C GLU A 319 24.01 -1.45 -27.92
N ARG A 320 24.23 -0.38 -27.16
CA ARG A 320 23.99 -0.35 -25.72
C ARG A 320 23.02 0.77 -25.37
N ILE A 321 22.01 0.44 -24.57
CA ILE A 321 21.10 1.44 -24.01
C ILE A 321 21.86 2.26 -22.97
N LEU A 322 21.98 3.58 -23.19
CA LEU A 322 22.59 4.50 -22.24
C LEU A 322 21.57 5.01 -21.22
N GLN A 323 20.42 5.46 -21.72
CA GLN A 323 19.40 6.09 -20.89
C GLN A 323 18.03 5.92 -21.51
N ILE A 324 17.05 5.57 -20.68
CA ILE A 324 15.63 5.67 -21.02
C ILE A 324 15.21 7.09 -20.70
N GLN A 325 14.88 7.87 -21.73
CA GLN A 325 14.49 9.26 -21.62
C GLN A 325 12.98 9.39 -21.60
N ARG A 326 12.46 10.12 -20.61
CA ARG A 326 11.08 10.57 -20.63
C ARG A 326 10.98 11.89 -21.38
N LYS A 327 9.85 12.09 -22.05
CA LYS A 327 9.52 13.33 -22.73
C LYS A 327 9.48 14.45 -21.70
N ILE A 328 10.28 15.47 -21.93
CA ILE A 328 10.35 16.64 -21.07
C ILE A 328 9.16 17.51 -21.42
N LEU A 329 8.24 17.64 -20.46
CA LEU A 329 7.09 18.53 -20.57
C LEU A 329 7.45 19.90 -19.99
N VAL A 330 7.35 20.93 -20.82
CA VAL A 330 7.52 22.33 -20.43
C VAL A 330 6.14 22.97 -20.40
N LEU A 331 5.68 23.36 -19.20
CA LEU A 331 4.39 24.01 -19.04
C LEU A 331 4.36 25.39 -19.73
N PRO A 332 3.18 25.94 -20.09
CA PRO A 332 3.09 27.23 -20.77
C PRO A 332 3.79 28.39 -20.05
N HIS A 333 3.89 28.30 -18.73
CA HIS A 333 4.53 29.28 -17.87
C HIS A 333 5.96 28.88 -17.44
N GLN A 334 6.52 27.84 -18.03
CA GLN A 334 7.86 27.37 -17.76
C GLN A 334 8.75 27.51 -18.99
N ALA A 335 10.05 27.62 -18.73
CA ALA A 335 11.08 27.54 -19.73
C ALA A 335 12.24 26.67 -19.24
N CYS A 336 12.85 25.92 -20.14
CA CYS A 336 14.12 25.26 -19.87
C CYS A 336 15.13 25.62 -20.95
N VAL A 337 16.39 25.48 -20.56
CA VAL A 337 17.51 25.85 -21.40
C VAL A 337 18.33 24.59 -21.65
N THR A 338 18.57 24.33 -22.93
CA THR A 338 19.36 23.19 -23.39
C THR A 338 20.70 23.68 -23.91
N ARG A 339 21.75 22.92 -23.64
CA ARG A 339 23.11 23.19 -24.10
C ARG A 339 23.61 22.01 -24.91
N ASP A 340 24.09 22.30 -26.11
CA ASP A 340 24.74 21.29 -26.96
C ASP A 340 26.25 21.20 -26.67
N ILE A 341 26.92 20.15 -27.17
CA ILE A 341 28.38 19.93 -27.00
C ILE A 341 29.24 21.10 -27.50
N TYR A 342 28.76 21.87 -28.48
CA TYR A 342 29.45 23.05 -29.00
C TYR A 342 29.23 24.31 -28.13
N GLY A 343 28.50 24.18 -27.01
CA GLY A 343 28.16 25.29 -26.12
C GLY A 343 27.01 26.15 -26.62
N ALA A 344 26.36 25.79 -27.74
CA ALA A 344 25.18 26.49 -28.23
C ALA A 344 24.00 26.32 -27.26
N VAL A 345 23.40 27.44 -26.86
CA VAL A 345 22.30 27.48 -25.88
C VAL A 345 20.98 27.68 -26.62
N THR A 346 20.02 26.77 -26.42
CA THR A 346 18.69 26.85 -27.02
C THR A 346 17.61 26.94 -25.94
N LEU A 347 16.76 27.96 -26.05
CA LEU A 347 15.58 28.13 -25.21
C LEU A 347 14.43 27.24 -25.68
N LYS A 348 13.81 26.52 -24.74
CA LYS A 348 12.54 25.82 -24.95
C LYS A 348 11.52 26.38 -23.97
N SER A 349 10.49 27.05 -24.49
CA SER A 349 9.43 27.68 -23.70
C SER A 349 8.08 27.06 -24.07
N GLY A 350 7.25 26.80 -23.05
CA GLY A 350 5.92 26.24 -23.26
C GLY A 350 4.95 27.20 -23.98
N ALA A 351 5.24 28.50 -23.98
CA ALA A 351 4.43 29.50 -24.71
C ALA A 351 4.69 29.49 -26.24
N GLY A 352 5.83 28.97 -26.69
CA GLY A 352 6.28 29.00 -28.09
C GLY A 352 5.98 27.74 -28.91
N GLY A 353 5.07 26.87 -28.44
CA GLY A 353 4.62 25.66 -29.16
C GLY A 353 5.45 24.40 -28.91
N ALA A 354 6.67 24.50 -28.37
CA ALA A 354 7.47 23.35 -27.95
C ALA A 354 7.12 22.91 -26.51
N THR A 355 5.88 22.46 -26.30
CA THR A 355 5.37 22.07 -24.97
C THR A 355 5.95 20.76 -24.48
N ALA A 356 6.37 19.86 -25.37
CA ALA A 356 6.97 18.59 -25.00
C ALA A 356 8.01 18.14 -26.02
N PHE A 357 9.20 17.78 -25.58
CA PHE A 357 10.29 17.32 -26.47
C PHE A 357 11.15 16.24 -25.80
N PHE A 358 11.83 15.44 -26.61
CA PHE A 358 12.91 14.56 -26.15
C PHE A 358 14.25 15.27 -26.29
N LEU A 359 15.18 14.98 -25.39
CA LEU A 359 16.49 15.63 -25.40
C LEU A 359 17.35 15.00 -26.51
N PRO A 360 17.81 15.78 -27.51
CA PRO A 360 18.60 15.22 -28.60
C PRO A 360 19.90 14.57 -28.10
N PRO A 361 20.52 13.68 -28.92
CA PRO A 361 21.85 13.18 -28.65
C PRO A 361 22.83 14.34 -28.42
N TYR A 362 23.81 14.14 -27.52
CA TYR A 362 24.82 15.14 -27.18
C TYR A 362 24.32 16.46 -26.56
N THR A 363 23.01 16.64 -26.36
CA THR A 363 22.46 17.80 -25.65
C THR A 363 22.21 17.49 -24.17
N GLU A 364 22.44 18.48 -23.31
CA GLU A 364 22.11 18.42 -21.88
C GLU A 364 21.16 19.55 -21.45
N LEU A 365 20.40 19.32 -20.37
CA LEU A 365 19.61 20.37 -19.72
C LEU A 365 20.52 21.19 -18.81
N MET A 366 20.50 22.51 -18.97
CA MET A 366 21.26 23.40 -18.12
C MET A 366 20.66 23.41 -16.71
N GLN A 367 21.51 23.23 -15.71
CA GLN A 367 21.16 23.28 -14.31
C GLN A 367 21.58 24.63 -13.72
N PHE A 368 20.65 25.30 -13.05
CA PHE A 368 20.85 26.56 -12.35
C PHE A 368 20.86 26.31 -10.84
N SER A 369 21.63 27.11 -10.10
CA SER A 369 21.74 27.01 -8.64
C SER A 369 21.31 28.33 -8.01
N TRP A 370 20.04 28.47 -7.68
CA TRP A 370 19.45 29.72 -7.18
C TRP A 370 19.31 29.75 -5.67
N SER A 371 19.49 30.92 -5.06
CA SER A 371 19.26 31.14 -3.64
C SER A 371 17.77 31.05 -3.29
N ALA A 372 17.43 30.27 -2.25
CA ALA A 372 16.06 29.93 -1.88
C ALA A 372 15.47 30.91 -0.86
N TYR A 373 14.71 31.90 -1.34
CA TYR A 373 14.01 32.89 -0.51
C TYR A 373 12.53 32.55 -0.29
N THR A 374 12.19 31.27 -0.18
CA THR A 374 10.79 30.79 -0.13
C THR A 374 10.18 30.83 1.27
N SER A 375 11.00 30.95 2.32
CA SER A 375 10.58 30.99 3.72
C SER A 375 10.77 32.40 4.30
N PRO A 376 9.86 32.87 5.19
CA PRO A 376 10.06 34.11 5.94
C PRO A 376 11.23 34.00 6.93
N VAL A 377 11.52 32.79 7.42
CA VAL A 377 12.71 32.52 8.23
C VAL A 377 13.86 32.20 7.27
N LEU A 378 14.73 33.18 7.08
CA LEU A 378 15.93 33.04 6.24
C LEU A 378 17.09 32.49 7.07
N GLU A 379 17.69 31.41 6.57
CA GLU A 379 18.95 30.84 7.06
C GLU A 379 20.13 31.64 6.50
N ASP A 380 21.19 31.82 7.29
CA ASP A 380 22.40 32.53 6.89
C ASP A 380 23.60 31.55 6.93
N PRO A 381 24.23 31.20 5.78
CA PRO A 381 23.92 31.64 4.42
C PRO A 381 22.67 30.98 3.83
N VAL A 382 22.00 31.69 2.92
CA VAL A 382 20.77 31.21 2.27
C VAL A 382 21.06 29.94 1.44
N PRO A 383 20.27 28.85 1.61
CA PRO A 383 20.49 27.61 0.87
C PRO A 383 20.24 27.80 -0.62
N LYS A 384 21.00 27.07 -1.45
CA LYS A 384 20.85 27.07 -2.91
C LYS A 384 20.07 25.85 -3.38
N ILE A 385 19.12 26.07 -4.30
CA ILE A 385 18.31 25.04 -4.93
C ILE A 385 18.74 24.89 -6.39
N ASN A 386 18.94 23.63 -6.78
CA ASN A 386 19.22 23.30 -8.16
C ASN A 386 17.93 23.15 -8.96
N LEU A 387 17.81 23.88 -10.07
CA LEU A 387 16.64 23.89 -10.94
C LEU A 387 17.02 23.80 -12.42
N THR A 388 16.22 23.04 -13.17
CA THR A 388 16.34 22.89 -14.62
C THR A 388 15.18 23.57 -15.38
N MET A 389 14.07 23.80 -14.66
CA MET A 389 12.88 24.47 -15.14
C MET A 389 12.74 25.82 -14.46
N ILE A 390 12.63 26.87 -15.26
CA ILE A 390 12.45 28.25 -14.81
C ILE A 390 10.96 28.59 -14.92
N ASP A 391 10.32 29.00 -13.82
CA ASP A 391 8.95 29.52 -13.83
C ASP A 391 8.97 31.00 -14.21
N LEU A 392 8.19 31.36 -15.23
CA LEU A 392 8.10 32.70 -15.81
C LEU A 392 7.06 33.58 -15.10
N ARG A 393 6.27 33.02 -14.18
CA ARG A 393 5.26 33.79 -13.43
C ARG A 393 5.91 34.67 -12.37
N ALA A 394 5.10 35.58 -11.83
CA ALA A 394 5.44 36.32 -10.62
C ALA A 394 5.71 35.38 -9.44
N GLN A 395 6.92 35.47 -8.91
CA GLN A 395 7.39 34.74 -7.74
C GLN A 395 7.49 35.68 -6.55
N LYS A 396 7.13 35.16 -5.38
CA LYS A 396 7.30 35.85 -4.10
C LYS A 396 8.60 35.37 -3.45
N MET A 397 9.41 36.31 -3.00
CA MET A 397 10.59 36.06 -2.20
C MET A 397 10.57 36.89 -0.92
N PHE A 398 11.14 36.35 0.15
CA PHE A 398 11.30 37.07 1.41
C PHE A 398 12.71 37.66 1.48
N PHE A 399 12.83 38.84 2.08
CA PHE A 399 14.13 39.40 2.45
C PHE A 399 14.10 39.89 3.89
N LYS A 400 15.27 39.83 4.50
CA LYS A 400 15.52 40.30 5.86
C LYS A 400 16.76 41.16 5.83
N ASN A 401 16.70 42.30 6.47
CA ASN A 401 17.81 43.25 6.46
C ASN A 401 17.90 44.04 7.76
N GLU A 402 19.12 44.36 8.17
CA GLU A 402 19.36 45.30 9.27
C GLU A 402 19.76 46.64 8.67
N VAL A 403 19.01 47.68 9.01
CA VAL A 403 19.15 49.02 8.47
C VAL A 403 19.26 50.02 9.62
N ARG A 404 19.94 51.12 9.38
CA ARG A 404 20.09 52.21 10.34
C ARG A 404 19.45 53.47 9.78
N THR A 405 18.59 54.12 10.55
CA THR A 405 17.99 55.42 10.21
C THR A 405 19.00 56.56 10.43
N SER A 406 18.69 57.76 9.94
CA SER A 406 19.58 58.93 10.05
C SER A 406 19.80 59.39 11.49
N ASP A 407 18.84 59.13 12.37
CA ASP A 407 18.89 59.34 13.83
C ASP A 407 19.50 58.15 14.58
N ASN A 408 20.24 57.29 13.88
CA ASN A 408 21.13 56.28 14.46
C ASN A 408 20.41 55.06 15.07
N VAL A 409 19.10 54.90 14.80
CA VAL A 409 18.30 53.77 15.29
C VAL A 409 18.49 52.56 14.39
N LYS A 410 18.79 51.39 14.97
CA LYS A 410 18.91 50.13 14.24
C LYS A 410 17.55 49.47 14.12
N LEU A 411 17.10 49.27 12.88
CA LEU A 411 15.87 48.59 12.53
C LEU A 411 16.18 47.29 11.80
N LYS A 412 15.45 46.25 12.13
CA LYS A 412 15.40 44.98 11.44
C LYS A 412 14.14 44.99 10.58
N LEU A 413 14.32 45.01 9.27
CA LEU A 413 13.26 45.04 8.27
C LEU A 413 13.08 43.63 7.70
N GLU A 414 11.83 43.19 7.66
CA GLU A 414 11.40 41.96 7.01
C GLU A 414 10.35 42.32 5.96
N GLY A 415 10.56 41.86 4.75
CA GLY A 415 9.71 42.23 3.63
C GLY A 415 9.63 41.16 2.57
N THR A 416 8.78 41.43 1.58
CA THR A 416 8.53 40.55 0.45
C THR A 416 8.76 41.29 -0.85
N VAL A 417 9.44 40.63 -1.78
CA VAL A 417 9.63 41.11 -3.13
C VAL A 417 8.86 40.20 -4.07
N PHE A 418 8.11 40.80 -5.00
CA PHE A 418 7.46 40.09 -6.09
C PHE A 418 8.20 40.40 -7.38
N TRP A 419 8.64 39.37 -8.09
CA TRP A 419 9.48 39.50 -9.29
C TRP A 419 9.13 38.41 -10.31
N GLN A 420 9.46 38.61 -11.58
CA GLN A 420 9.23 37.63 -12.64
C GLN A 420 10.37 37.62 -13.66
N VAL A 421 10.63 36.46 -14.27
CA VAL A 421 11.57 36.35 -15.40
C VAL A 421 10.84 36.69 -16.69
N THR A 422 11.34 37.69 -17.42
CA THR A 422 10.74 38.12 -18.70
C THR A 422 11.53 37.61 -19.90
N ASP A 423 12.87 37.66 -19.84
CA ASP A 423 13.76 37.15 -20.87
C ASP A 423 14.77 36.17 -20.28
N VAL A 424 14.53 34.89 -20.52
CA VAL A 424 15.37 33.79 -20.01
C VAL A 424 16.75 33.80 -20.65
N MET A 425 16.87 34.09 -21.95
CA MET A 425 18.17 34.04 -22.64
C MET A 425 19.10 35.13 -22.12
N ARG A 426 18.56 36.33 -21.94
CA ARG A 426 19.29 37.44 -21.34
C ARG A 426 19.68 37.12 -19.89
N MET A 427 18.77 36.57 -19.10
CA MET A 427 19.05 36.14 -17.72
C MET A 427 20.23 35.15 -17.64
N VAL A 428 20.21 34.09 -18.45
CA VAL A 428 21.27 33.06 -18.46
C VAL A 428 22.64 33.63 -18.84
N SER A 429 22.68 34.66 -19.69
CA SER A 429 23.94 35.31 -20.08
C SER A 429 24.53 36.23 -19.01
N MET A 430 23.70 36.77 -18.12
CA MET A 430 24.07 37.86 -17.21
C MET A 430 24.12 37.46 -15.73
N THR A 431 23.36 36.45 -15.31
CA THR A 431 23.33 36.00 -13.92
C THR A 431 23.19 34.48 -13.78
N SER A 432 23.90 33.91 -12.82
CA SER A 432 23.74 32.52 -12.40
C SER A 432 22.71 32.33 -11.27
N ASP A 433 22.40 33.41 -10.53
CA ASP A 433 21.53 33.40 -9.35
C ASP A 433 20.64 34.66 -9.31
N ALA A 434 19.60 34.65 -10.15
CA ALA A 434 18.65 35.75 -10.27
C ALA A 434 18.02 36.16 -8.92
N PRO A 435 17.46 35.27 -8.09
CA PRO A 435 16.85 35.68 -6.82
C PRO A 435 17.87 36.22 -5.82
N GLY A 436 19.11 35.70 -5.81
CA GLY A 436 20.21 36.26 -5.01
C GLY A 436 20.52 37.71 -5.39
N ASP A 437 20.67 37.98 -6.68
CA ASP A 437 20.94 39.32 -7.22
C ASP A 437 19.81 40.31 -6.89
N ILE A 438 18.55 39.88 -7.05
CA ILE A 438 17.36 40.69 -6.72
C ILE A 438 17.31 41.00 -5.22
N SER A 439 17.56 40.00 -4.36
CA SER A 439 17.58 40.17 -2.91
C SER A 439 18.64 41.19 -2.48
N GLN A 440 19.84 41.10 -3.07
CA GLN A 440 20.92 42.05 -2.78
C GLN A 440 20.56 43.46 -3.23
N ARG A 441 20.02 43.63 -4.45
CA ARG A 441 19.64 44.95 -4.96
C ARG A 441 18.51 45.57 -4.14
N ALA A 442 17.48 44.79 -3.82
CA ALA A 442 16.35 45.24 -2.99
C ALA A 442 16.82 45.68 -1.60
N ARG A 443 17.72 44.91 -0.96
CA ARG A 443 18.33 45.27 0.33
C ARG A 443 19.12 46.57 0.26
N SER A 444 19.97 46.73 -0.75
CA SER A 444 20.77 47.95 -0.93
C SER A 444 19.88 49.18 -1.12
N GLY A 445 18.82 49.09 -1.92
CA GLY A 445 17.89 50.20 -2.10
C GLY A 445 17.14 50.57 -0.81
N MET A 446 16.71 49.57 -0.03
CA MET A 446 16.09 49.84 1.28
C MET A 446 17.04 50.49 2.27
N ILE A 447 18.32 50.07 2.30
CA ILE A 447 19.34 50.70 3.16
C ILE A 447 19.52 52.18 2.80
N GLN A 448 19.55 52.50 1.51
CA GLN A 448 19.74 53.87 1.03
C GLN A 448 18.57 54.78 1.39
N GLU A 449 17.33 54.29 1.29
CA GLU A 449 16.14 55.10 1.55
C GLU A 449 15.85 55.27 3.03
N VAL A 450 15.89 54.18 3.81
CA VAL A 450 15.68 54.26 5.27
C VAL A 450 16.82 55.01 5.96
N GLY A 451 18.05 54.91 5.44
CA GLY A 451 19.20 55.64 5.98
C GLY A 451 19.13 57.16 5.84
N ARG A 452 18.24 57.69 4.97
CA ARG A 452 18.02 59.13 4.79
C ARG A 452 16.96 59.71 5.72
N LEU A 453 16.14 58.86 6.34
CA LEU A 453 14.98 59.26 7.13
C LEU A 453 15.25 59.12 8.62
N THR A 454 14.59 59.96 9.41
CA THR A 454 14.48 59.77 10.87
C THR A 454 13.44 58.69 11.18
N LEU A 455 13.48 58.11 12.40
CA LEU A 455 12.49 57.11 12.82
C LEU A 455 11.06 57.63 12.75
N ALA A 456 10.84 58.89 13.16
CA ALA A 456 9.52 59.51 13.14
C ALA A 456 8.99 59.69 11.70
N GLN A 457 9.85 60.11 10.77
CA GLN A 457 9.49 60.21 9.35
C GLN A 457 9.21 58.83 8.74
N PHE A 458 10.02 57.83 9.08
CA PHE A 458 9.81 56.44 8.66
C PHE A 458 8.42 55.91 9.09
N MET A 459 8.00 56.16 10.33
CA MET A 459 6.70 55.71 10.84
C MET A 459 5.52 56.40 10.15
N ASN A 460 5.64 57.69 9.86
CA ASN A 460 4.56 58.45 9.21
C ASN A 460 4.46 58.18 7.70
N GLU A 461 5.58 57.92 7.03
CA GLU A 461 5.66 57.76 5.57
C GLU A 461 5.89 56.32 5.12
N PHE A 462 5.72 55.34 6.01
CA PHE A 462 6.02 53.93 5.78
C PHE A 462 5.47 53.39 4.44
N ASN A 463 4.20 53.66 4.14
CA ASN A 463 3.54 53.23 2.90
C ASN A 463 4.07 53.93 1.65
N ASN A 464 4.51 55.19 1.76
CA ASN A 464 5.05 55.97 0.65
C ASN A 464 6.51 55.58 0.36
N LEU A 465 7.27 55.22 1.40
CA LEU A 465 8.68 54.83 1.31
C LEU A 465 8.87 53.60 0.41
N THR A 466 8.03 52.58 0.58
CA THR A 466 8.16 51.33 -0.19
C THR A 466 7.89 51.57 -1.67
N LYS A 467 6.89 52.42 -1.98
CA LYS A 467 6.58 52.86 -3.34
C LYS A 467 7.72 53.69 -3.95
N ALA A 468 8.27 54.65 -3.22
CA ALA A 468 9.39 55.46 -3.69
C ALA A 468 10.67 54.64 -3.93
N THR A 469 10.91 53.62 -3.11
CA THR A 469 12.02 52.66 -3.33
C THR A 469 11.77 51.82 -4.59
N TYR A 470 10.54 51.35 -4.78
CA TYR A 470 10.13 50.60 -5.97
C TYR A 470 10.31 51.43 -7.26
N ASP A 471 9.76 52.65 -7.31
CA ASP A 471 9.80 53.51 -8.50
C ASP A 471 11.25 53.83 -8.92
N ARG A 472 12.15 54.09 -7.97
CA ARG A 472 13.58 54.30 -8.27
C ARG A 472 14.27 53.04 -8.77
N GLN A 473 13.91 51.88 -8.22
CA GLN A 473 14.51 50.61 -8.61
C GLN A 473 14.02 50.12 -9.98
N VAL A 474 12.77 50.38 -10.34
CA VAL A 474 12.22 50.05 -11.67
C VAL A 474 12.81 50.95 -12.76
N ALA A 475 13.12 52.21 -12.43
CA ALA A 475 13.79 53.13 -13.36
C ALA A 475 15.25 52.74 -13.65
N ASP A 476 15.85 51.87 -12.83
CA ASP A 476 17.22 51.39 -12.99
C ASP A 476 17.31 50.24 -14.01
N VAL A 477 18.38 50.24 -14.80
CA VAL A 477 18.60 49.29 -15.90
C VAL A 477 18.91 47.88 -15.36
N PHE A 478 19.36 47.78 -14.10
CA PHE A 478 19.79 46.53 -13.43
C PHE A 478 18.89 45.31 -13.68
N TYR A 479 17.57 45.47 -13.54
CA TYR A 479 16.61 44.36 -13.70
C TYR A 479 16.44 43.98 -15.18
N SER A 480 16.32 44.98 -16.06
CA SER A 480 16.15 44.78 -17.50
C SER A 480 17.36 44.13 -18.18
N ASP A 481 18.58 44.46 -17.74
CA ASP A 481 19.83 43.85 -18.22
C ASP A 481 19.92 42.36 -17.86
N ARG A 482 19.32 41.96 -16.74
CA ARG A 482 19.26 40.55 -16.30
C ARG A 482 18.02 39.81 -16.81
N GLY A 483 17.20 40.42 -17.66
CA GLY A 483 15.97 39.80 -18.18
C GLY A 483 14.91 39.53 -17.10
N VAL A 484 14.96 40.26 -15.99
CA VAL A 484 14.05 40.12 -14.85
C VAL A 484 13.24 41.40 -14.68
N GLN A 485 12.02 41.29 -14.15
CA GLN A 485 11.18 42.43 -13.82
C GLN A 485 10.75 42.39 -12.35
N LEU A 486 10.86 43.55 -11.69
CA LEU A 486 10.33 43.79 -10.35
C LEU A 486 8.85 44.18 -10.44
N GLN A 487 7.97 43.45 -9.77
CA GLN A 487 6.52 43.73 -9.76
C GLN A 487 6.11 44.59 -8.56
N SER A 488 6.53 44.22 -7.35
CA SER A 488 6.29 45.01 -6.16
C SER A 488 7.31 44.72 -5.07
N LEU A 489 7.45 45.66 -4.15
CA LEU A 489 8.36 45.60 -3.02
C LEU A 489 7.60 46.09 -1.78
N GLU A 490 7.46 45.22 -0.79
CA GLU A 490 6.63 45.46 0.39
C GLU A 490 7.42 45.15 1.68
N ILE A 491 7.24 45.97 2.71
CA ILE A 491 7.77 45.69 4.04
C ILE A 491 6.62 45.10 4.86
N THR A 492 6.78 43.87 5.33
CA THR A 492 5.75 43.15 6.08
C THR A 492 5.88 43.38 7.58
N ARG A 493 7.11 43.56 8.07
CA ARG A 493 7.40 43.72 9.48
C ARG A 493 8.68 44.54 9.67
N PHE A 494 8.70 45.37 10.69
CA PHE A 494 9.92 46.02 11.16
C PHE A 494 9.97 45.94 12.69
N ASP A 495 11.16 45.70 13.23
CA ASP A 495 11.43 45.68 14.67
C ASP A 495 12.69 46.52 14.93
N SER A 496 12.84 47.14 16.09
CA SER A 496 14.15 47.69 16.46
C SER A 496 15.07 46.56 16.94
N VAL A 497 16.35 46.66 16.61
CA VAL A 497 17.37 45.71 17.09
C VAL A 497 17.62 45.89 18.59
N ASP A 498 17.44 47.11 19.08
CA ASP A 498 17.53 47.42 20.51
C ASP A 498 16.19 47.16 21.23
N ALA A 499 16.26 46.41 22.34
CA ALA A 499 15.10 45.96 23.09
C ALA A 499 14.41 47.10 23.86
N ALA A 500 15.16 48.10 24.33
CA ALA A 500 14.59 49.27 24.99
C ALA A 500 13.78 50.12 24.01
N THR A 501 14.35 50.39 22.83
CA THR A 501 13.65 51.08 21.74
C THR A 501 12.43 50.28 21.24
N ALA A 502 12.48 48.93 21.28
CA ALA A 502 11.39 48.08 20.82
C ALA A 502 10.15 48.20 21.71
N ALA A 503 10.36 48.29 23.04
CA ALA A 503 9.28 48.48 24.00
C ALA A 503 8.58 49.82 23.78
N VAL A 504 9.36 50.89 23.56
CA VAL A 504 8.82 52.23 23.25
C VAL A 504 8.03 52.23 21.93
N LEU A 505 8.56 51.58 20.89
CA LEU A 505 7.85 51.45 19.60
C LEU A 505 6.54 50.66 19.74
N GLN A 506 6.53 49.57 20.50
CA GLN A 506 5.31 48.80 20.77
C GLN A 506 4.28 49.62 21.55
N GLU A 507 4.72 50.44 22.50
CA GLU A 507 3.86 51.35 23.25
C GLU A 507 3.24 52.42 22.34
N ILE A 508 4.05 53.04 21.47
CA ILE A 508 3.57 53.99 20.45
C ILE A 508 2.55 53.30 19.52
N ILE A 509 2.85 52.10 19.01
CA ILE A 509 1.92 51.36 18.13
C ILE A 509 0.61 51.04 18.88
N LYS A 510 0.70 50.62 20.15
CA LYS A 510 -0.47 50.32 20.98
C LYS A 510 -1.33 51.57 21.21
N GLU A 511 -0.72 52.69 21.58
CA GLU A 511 -1.40 53.96 21.78
C GLU A 511 -2.07 54.45 20.50
N THR A 512 -1.34 54.42 19.37
CA THR A 512 -1.88 54.83 18.06
C THR A 512 -3.06 53.94 17.64
N THR A 513 -2.97 52.63 17.88
CA THR A 513 -4.06 51.67 17.60
C THR A 513 -5.28 51.93 18.48
N MET A 514 -5.07 52.17 19.78
CA MET A 514 -6.16 52.53 20.70
C MET A 514 -6.84 53.82 20.24
N ARG A 515 -6.06 54.84 19.88
CA ARG A 515 -6.58 56.12 19.38
C ARG A 515 -7.39 55.97 18.09
N ILE A 516 -6.92 55.15 17.14
CA ILE A 516 -7.65 54.87 15.89
C ILE A 516 -8.96 54.15 16.18
N ASN A 517 -8.94 53.12 17.04
CA ASN A 517 -10.15 52.39 17.42
C ASN A 517 -11.16 53.28 18.17
N GLU A 518 -10.67 54.18 19.03
CA GLU A 518 -11.51 55.18 19.70
C GLU A 518 -12.13 56.16 18.70
N LEU A 519 -11.34 56.68 17.75
CA LEU A 519 -11.85 57.53 16.68
C LEU A 519 -12.88 56.80 15.82
N GLN A 520 -12.62 55.57 15.40
CA GLN A 520 -13.55 54.78 14.59
C GLN A 520 -14.83 54.44 15.35
N LYS A 521 -14.73 54.21 16.67
CA LYS A 521 -15.90 54.05 17.55
C LYS A 521 -16.70 55.34 17.62
N GLN A 522 -16.06 56.49 17.81
CA GLN A 522 -16.72 57.80 17.81
C GLN A 522 -17.39 58.10 16.47
N GLU A 523 -16.73 57.82 15.34
CA GLU A 523 -17.31 57.99 14.00
C GLU A 523 -18.55 57.09 13.81
N SER A 524 -18.48 55.84 14.28
CA SER A 524 -19.61 54.91 14.21
C SER A 524 -20.79 55.38 15.09
N GLU A 525 -20.52 55.85 16.31
CA GLU A 525 -21.52 56.42 17.21
C GLU A 525 -22.16 57.69 16.61
N ASN A 526 -21.35 58.59 16.05
CA ASN A 526 -21.81 59.79 15.37
C ASN A 526 -22.67 59.46 14.14
N ALA A 527 -22.29 58.45 13.35
CA ALA A 527 -23.06 57.99 12.20
C ALA A 527 -24.42 57.42 12.61
N VAL A 528 -24.48 56.61 13.69
CA VAL A 528 -25.75 56.08 14.22
C VAL A 528 -26.63 57.21 14.75
N ASN A 529 -26.07 58.17 15.48
CA ASN A 529 -26.81 59.33 16.01
C ASN A 529 -27.36 60.21 14.88
N ALA A 530 -26.56 60.46 13.83
CA ALA A 530 -27.00 61.20 12.65
C ALA A 530 -28.14 60.48 11.91
N ALA A 531 -28.04 59.16 11.73
CA ALA A 531 -29.08 58.36 11.09
C ALA A 531 -30.39 58.36 11.91
N LYS A 532 -30.29 58.28 13.25
CA LYS A 532 -31.45 58.37 14.14
C LYS A 532 -32.13 59.74 14.06
N LEU A 533 -31.36 60.83 14.13
CA LEU A 533 -31.89 62.19 14.00
C LEU A 533 -32.60 62.40 12.65
N ALA A 534 -32.03 61.89 11.56
CA ALA A 534 -32.65 61.94 10.25
C ALA A 534 -33.98 61.17 10.18
N ALA A 535 -34.04 59.99 10.83
CA ALA A 535 -35.28 59.23 10.95
C ALA A 535 -36.34 59.98 11.77
N ASP A 536 -35.96 60.61 12.87
CA ASP A 536 -36.85 61.39 13.74
C ASP A 536 -37.40 62.63 13.00
N ILE A 537 -36.56 63.37 12.27
CA ILE A 537 -37.01 64.51 11.43
C ILE A 537 -38.04 64.05 10.40
N LYS A 538 -37.79 62.92 9.73
CA LYS A 538 -38.71 62.37 8.73
C LYS A 538 -40.05 61.95 9.35
N LEU A 539 -40.01 61.36 10.54
CA LEU A 539 -41.20 60.97 11.29
C LEU A 539 -42.03 62.21 11.69
N GLU A 540 -41.38 63.29 12.15
CA GLU A 540 -42.07 64.54 12.49
C GLU A 540 -42.66 65.26 11.27
N GLN A 541 -41.97 65.22 10.12
CA GLN A 541 -42.54 65.72 8.85
C GLN A 541 -43.80 64.94 8.45
N GLN A 542 -43.77 63.61 8.58
CA GLN A 542 -44.93 62.76 8.28
C GLN A 542 -46.10 63.02 9.25
N ARG A 543 -45.81 63.21 10.54
CA ARG A 543 -46.83 63.60 11.54
C ARG A 543 -47.50 64.92 11.17
N THR A 544 -46.70 65.92 10.81
CA THR A 544 -47.20 67.25 10.43
C THR A 544 -48.10 67.16 9.19
N ALA A 545 -47.70 66.40 8.18
CA ALA A 545 -48.50 66.18 6.96
C ALA A 545 -49.83 65.45 7.24
N LEU A 546 -49.80 64.45 8.13
CA LEU A 546 -51.01 63.72 8.53
C LEU A 546 -51.99 64.64 9.27
N ILE A 547 -51.51 65.48 10.18
CA ILE A 547 -52.34 66.45 10.90
C ILE A 547 -52.96 67.47 9.95
N GLN A 548 -52.19 68.01 8.99
CA GLN A 548 -52.72 68.92 7.97
C GLN A 548 -53.82 68.25 7.15
N THR A 549 -53.61 67.01 6.71
CA THR A 549 -54.59 66.24 5.95
C THR A 549 -55.87 65.97 6.77
N GLN A 550 -55.73 65.68 8.07
CA GLN A 550 -56.89 65.52 8.96
C GLN A 550 -57.64 66.84 9.17
N ALA A 551 -56.92 67.96 9.34
CA ALA A 551 -57.51 69.29 9.45
C ALA A 551 -58.27 69.67 8.17
N ASP A 552 -57.71 69.37 7.00
CA ASP A 552 -58.37 69.62 5.71
C ASP A 552 -59.61 68.73 5.53
N ASN A 553 -59.50 67.44 5.83
CA ASN A 553 -60.64 66.52 5.76
C ASN A 553 -61.78 66.93 6.71
N THR A 554 -61.45 67.35 7.94
CA THR A 554 -62.45 67.82 8.89
C THR A 554 -63.09 69.14 8.43
N LYS A 555 -62.31 70.07 7.88
CA LYS A 555 -62.82 71.32 7.29
C LYS A 555 -63.76 71.04 6.11
N LEU A 556 -63.37 70.15 5.20
CA LEU A 556 -64.20 69.69 4.08
C LEU A 556 -65.51 69.08 4.56
N ALA A 557 -65.45 68.17 5.53
CA ALA A 557 -66.66 67.56 6.11
C ALA A 557 -67.60 68.60 6.73
N ARG A 558 -67.05 69.58 7.46
CA ARG A 558 -67.83 70.69 8.05
C ARG A 558 -68.43 71.61 6.97
N GLN A 559 -67.69 71.90 5.89
CA GLN A 559 -68.22 72.67 4.76
C GLN A 559 -69.35 71.94 4.06
N PHE A 560 -69.20 70.65 3.75
CA PHE A 560 -70.27 69.86 3.13
C PHE A 560 -71.51 69.77 4.03
N GLN A 561 -71.32 69.59 5.34
CA GLN A 561 -72.43 69.60 6.30
C GLN A 561 -73.15 70.96 6.32
N GLY A 562 -72.40 72.06 6.31
CA GLY A 562 -72.93 73.43 6.25
C GLY A 562 -73.65 73.76 4.94
N GLN A 563 -73.13 73.28 3.80
CA GLN A 563 -73.78 73.43 2.50
C GLN A 563 -75.07 72.59 2.43
N SER A 564 -75.05 71.37 2.96
CA SER A 564 -76.24 70.51 3.01
C SER A 564 -77.35 71.10 3.89
N SER A 565 -77.01 71.62 5.07
CA SER A 565 -77.98 72.29 5.94
C SER A 565 -78.50 73.59 5.33
N GLY A 566 -77.63 74.40 4.72
CA GLY A 566 -78.01 75.61 3.99
C GLY A 566 -78.96 75.32 2.82
N ALA A 567 -78.67 74.31 2.00
CA ALA A 567 -79.53 73.88 0.90
C ALA A 567 -80.91 73.41 1.39
N LYS A 568 -80.96 72.65 2.51
CA LYS A 568 -82.23 72.24 3.13
C LYS A 568 -83.06 73.44 3.61
N LEU A 569 -82.43 74.44 4.23
CA LEU A 569 -83.10 75.65 4.71
C LEU A 569 -83.61 76.55 3.57
N VAL A 570 -82.84 76.68 2.49
CA VAL A 570 -83.30 77.42 1.30
C VAL A 570 -84.46 76.69 0.65
N GLN A 571 -84.40 75.36 0.52
CA GLN A 571 -85.49 74.58 -0.04
C GLN A 571 -86.77 74.68 0.82
N SER A 572 -86.65 74.61 2.15
CA SER A 572 -87.79 74.76 3.05
C SER A 572 -88.41 76.17 2.97
N ALA A 573 -87.58 77.21 2.91
CA ALA A 573 -88.02 78.59 2.71
C ALA A 573 -88.78 78.76 1.39
N LEU A 574 -88.24 78.21 0.29
CA LEU A 574 -88.89 78.24 -1.01
C LEU A 574 -90.24 77.52 -0.99
N THR A 575 -90.33 76.32 -0.41
CA THR A 575 -91.60 75.59 -0.29
C THR A 575 -92.64 76.35 0.55
N PHE A 576 -92.22 77.00 1.64
CA PHE A 576 -93.12 77.76 2.51
C PHE A 576 -93.64 79.02 1.80
N ILE A 577 -92.76 79.79 1.16
CA ILE A 577 -93.13 81.02 0.43
C ILE A 577 -94.00 80.70 -0.80
N ALA A 578 -93.72 79.60 -1.50
CA ALA A 578 -94.51 79.15 -2.64
C ALA A 578 -95.90 78.65 -2.22
N GLY A 579 -96.01 77.91 -1.11
CA GLY A 579 -97.30 77.42 -0.59
C GLY A 579 -98.26 78.52 -0.16
N LEU A 580 -97.75 79.69 0.24
CA LEU A 580 -98.55 80.86 0.62
C LEU A 580 -99.04 81.70 -0.57
N ASN A 581 -98.73 81.31 -1.81
CA ASN A 581 -99.06 82.09 -3.00
C ASN A 581 -100.57 82.21 -3.26
N GLU A 582 -101.37 81.22 -2.86
CA GLU A 582 -102.83 81.23 -3.07
C GLU A 582 -103.57 82.15 -2.09
N SER A 583 -103.02 82.35 -0.89
CA SER A 583 -103.67 83.07 0.20
C SER A 583 -103.12 84.47 0.42
N VAL A 584 -101.88 84.76 0.00
CA VAL A 584 -101.23 86.07 0.12
C VAL A 584 -100.53 86.44 -1.19
N PRO A 585 -101.07 87.38 -2.00
CA PRO A 585 -100.49 87.71 -3.32
C PRO A 585 -99.13 88.43 -3.20
N ASN A 586 -98.96 89.27 -2.17
CA ASN A 586 -97.79 90.10 -1.99
C ASN A 586 -96.56 89.28 -1.54
N VAL A 587 -95.48 89.32 -2.32
CA VAL A 587 -94.23 88.58 -2.04
C VAL A 587 -93.56 89.08 -0.76
N THR A 588 -93.61 90.39 -0.50
CA THR A 588 -92.96 91.01 0.66
C THR A 588 -93.59 90.53 1.97
N GLU A 589 -94.93 90.44 2.01
CA GLU A 589 -95.67 89.94 3.17
C GLU A 589 -95.43 88.45 3.42
N ARG A 590 -95.27 87.63 2.37
CA ARG A 590 -94.92 86.21 2.51
C ARG A 590 -93.55 85.99 3.17
N VAL A 591 -92.57 86.84 2.85
CA VAL A 591 -91.24 86.78 3.47
C VAL A 591 -91.30 87.21 4.93
N GLU A 592 -92.11 88.21 5.27
CA GLU A 592 -92.31 88.64 6.66
C GLU A 592 -93.00 87.56 7.51
N LEU A 593 -93.99 86.86 6.96
CA LEU A 593 -94.62 85.72 7.63
C LEU A 593 -93.65 84.55 7.83
N TYR A 594 -92.76 84.29 6.86
CA TYR A 594 -91.71 83.28 7.04
C TYR A 594 -90.73 83.68 8.15
N LYS A 595 -90.32 84.95 8.22
CA LYS A 595 -89.47 85.47 9.32
C LYS A 595 -90.17 85.29 10.67
N LEU A 596 -91.46 85.64 10.75
CA LEU A 596 -92.26 85.44 11.96
C LEU A 596 -92.29 83.95 12.35
N HIS A 597 -92.57 83.05 11.40
CA HIS A 597 -92.59 81.61 11.63
C HIS A 597 -91.24 81.09 12.13
N GLN A 598 -90.12 81.52 11.53
CA GLN A 598 -88.77 81.17 11.97
C GLN A 598 -88.48 81.67 13.39
N THR A 599 -88.85 82.92 13.73
CA THR A 599 -88.66 83.44 15.09
C THR A 599 -89.49 82.71 16.14
N LEU A 600 -90.72 82.30 15.80
CA LEU A 600 -91.57 81.52 16.70
C LEU A 600 -91.06 80.09 16.86
N THR A 601 -90.58 79.47 15.78
CA THR A 601 -89.99 78.13 15.81
C THR A 601 -88.69 78.12 16.60
N ALA A 602 -87.84 79.14 16.41
CA ALA A 602 -86.64 79.36 17.20
C ALA A 602 -86.98 79.54 18.68
N ARG A 603 -87.94 80.41 19.03
CA ARG A 603 -88.41 80.54 20.42
C ARG A 603 -88.96 79.25 20.99
N ASN A 604 -89.74 78.48 20.24
CA ASN A 604 -90.25 77.19 20.70
C ASN A 604 -89.12 76.18 20.92
N ASN A 605 -88.12 76.14 20.04
CA ASN A 605 -86.96 75.28 20.19
C ASN A 605 -86.05 75.72 21.34
N ASP A 606 -85.85 77.02 21.53
CA ASP A 606 -85.10 77.58 22.66
C ASP A 606 -85.83 77.27 23.97
N THR A 607 -87.15 77.47 24.02
CA THR A 607 -87.99 77.14 25.17
C THR A 607 -87.99 75.63 25.43
N ALA A 608 -88.04 74.79 24.38
CA ALA A 608 -87.94 73.34 24.51
C ALA A 608 -86.57 72.90 25.02
N SER A 609 -85.49 73.50 24.52
CA SER A 609 -84.10 73.23 24.93
C SER A 609 -83.85 73.65 26.37
N LEU A 610 -84.43 74.78 26.80
CA LEU A 610 -84.40 75.25 28.20
C LEU A 610 -85.24 74.33 29.12
N SER A 611 -86.34 73.76 28.61
CA SER A 611 -87.20 72.85 29.39
C SER A 611 -86.61 71.43 29.57
N GLN A 612 -85.70 70.98 28.69
CA GLN A 612 -85.11 69.64 28.72
C GLN A 612 -83.87 69.49 29.62
N GLY A 613 -83.48 70.53 30.38
CA GLY A 613 -82.54 70.41 31.51
C GLY A 613 -81.07 70.12 31.17
N LYS A 614 -80.64 70.18 29.91
CA LYS A 614 -79.23 70.06 29.51
C LYS A 614 -78.79 71.28 28.71
N ALA A 615 -78.72 72.44 29.36
CA ALA A 615 -78.01 73.58 28.81
C ALA A 615 -76.50 73.33 28.97
N GLN A 616 -75.80 73.10 27.85
CA GLN A 616 -74.33 73.12 27.82
C GLN A 616 -73.88 74.56 27.55
N ILE A 617 -73.17 75.13 28.51
CA ILE A 617 -72.53 76.45 28.39
C ILE A 617 -71.22 76.25 27.64
N PHE A 618 -71.02 76.98 26.53
CA PHE A 618 -69.73 77.02 25.84
C PHE A 618 -68.80 78.00 26.58
N MET A 619 -67.69 77.50 27.11
CA MET A 619 -66.60 78.29 27.72
C MET A 619 -65.35 78.19 26.86
N THR A 620 -64.59 79.29 26.78
CA THR A 620 -63.39 79.43 25.94
C THR A 620 -62.10 79.02 26.66
N PRO A 621 -61.01 78.71 25.92
CA PRO A 621 -59.81 78.04 26.45
C PRO A 621 -58.95 78.79 27.48
N ASP A 622 -59.30 80.01 27.90
CA ASP A 622 -58.50 80.80 28.85
C ASP A 622 -58.58 80.26 30.30
N ASP A 623 -59.47 79.31 30.59
CA ASP A 623 -59.76 78.80 31.94
C ASP A 623 -58.98 77.54 32.37
N PHE A 624 -57.95 77.10 31.64
CA PHE A 624 -57.08 76.00 32.11
C PHE A 624 -55.59 76.24 31.89
N ASN A 625 -54.84 76.31 32.99
CA ASN A 625 -53.39 76.27 33.03
C ASN A 625 -52.93 75.09 33.89
N LEU A 626 -52.44 74.01 33.26
CA LEU A 626 -51.84 72.87 33.94
C LEU A 626 -50.52 72.47 33.26
N ASN A 627 -49.41 72.74 33.95
CA ASN A 627 -48.08 72.24 33.64
C ASN A 627 -47.85 70.89 34.33
N LEU A 628 -47.45 69.86 33.59
CA LEU A 628 -46.97 68.60 34.13
C LEU A 628 -45.43 68.58 34.10
N VAL A 629 -44.83 68.51 35.29
CA VAL A 629 -43.39 68.29 35.52
C VAL A 629 -43.19 66.80 35.83
N ALA A 630 -42.36 66.10 35.06
CA ALA A 630 -41.92 64.74 35.36
C ALA A 630 -40.48 64.77 35.87
N GLY A 631 -40.28 64.30 37.12
CA GLY A 631 -39.03 64.35 37.86
C GLY A 631 -38.02 63.25 37.49
N SER A 632 -36.76 63.60 37.67
CA SER A 632 -35.56 62.76 37.60
C SER A 632 -35.32 61.96 38.90
N VAL A 633 -34.83 60.73 38.78
CA VAL A 633 -34.06 60.06 39.86
C VAL A 633 -32.79 59.46 39.27
N SER A 634 -31.65 59.81 39.85
CA SER A 634 -30.32 59.27 39.59
C SER A 634 -29.93 58.24 40.64
N LYS A 635 -29.21 57.18 40.24
CA LYS A 635 -28.25 56.45 41.09
C LYS A 635 -27.03 56.02 40.27
N PHE A 636 -25.93 55.84 41.00
CA PHE A 636 -24.52 55.99 40.64
C PHE A 636 -23.76 54.64 40.74
N GLU A 637 -22.97 54.32 39.70
CA GLU A 637 -21.70 53.53 39.58
C GLU A 637 -21.58 52.07 40.13
N ILE A 638 -20.76 51.09 39.66
CA ILE A 638 -19.50 50.98 38.86
C ILE A 638 -19.49 49.63 38.02
N PRO A 639 -18.40 49.14 37.38
CA PRO A 639 -18.34 48.72 35.97
C PRO A 639 -18.71 47.24 35.71
N SER A 640 -19.31 46.98 34.54
CA SER A 640 -19.52 45.62 34.03
C SER A 640 -18.17 44.90 33.88
N SER A 641 -17.96 43.87 34.69
CA SER A 641 -17.03 42.79 34.36
C SER A 641 -17.41 42.27 32.97
N GLN A 642 -16.41 42.13 32.11
CA GLN A 642 -16.58 41.55 30.79
C GLN A 642 -17.25 40.18 30.96
N SER A 643 -18.51 40.10 30.55
CA SER A 643 -19.17 38.81 30.33
C SER A 643 -18.37 38.14 29.20
N LEU A 644 -17.58 37.14 29.56
CA LEU A 644 -17.19 36.14 28.59
C LEU A 644 -18.49 35.63 27.99
N SER A 645 -18.73 35.96 26.72
CA SER A 645 -19.91 35.49 26.00
C SER A 645 -20.10 33.99 26.26
N PRO A 646 -21.33 33.48 26.41
CA PRO A 646 -21.58 32.04 26.53
C PRO A 646 -20.88 31.25 25.42
N ALA A 647 -20.73 31.87 24.24
CA ALA A 647 -19.92 31.38 23.13
C ALA A 647 -18.44 31.18 23.51
N ALA A 648 -17.75 32.13 24.16
CA ALA A 648 -16.35 32.00 24.54
C ALA A 648 -16.09 30.86 25.55
N ILE A 649 -17.04 30.60 26.46
CA ILE A 649 -16.95 29.46 27.40
C ILE A 649 -17.23 28.15 26.65
N LEU A 650 -18.22 28.10 25.75
CA LEU A 650 -18.51 26.92 24.92
C LEU A 650 -17.39 26.60 23.89
N TYR A 651 -16.73 27.63 23.34
CA TYR A 651 -15.56 27.48 22.47
C TYR A 651 -14.37 26.89 23.23
N SER A 652 -14.12 27.32 24.48
CA SER A 652 -13.01 26.80 25.29
C SER A 652 -13.21 25.34 25.71
N VAL A 653 -14.43 24.87 25.99
CA VAL A 653 -14.69 23.42 26.26
C VAL A 653 -14.32 22.55 25.06
N SER A 654 -14.56 23.02 23.84
CA SER A 654 -14.22 22.30 22.60
C SER A 654 -12.71 22.31 22.30
N GLU A 655 -11.99 23.37 22.68
CA GLU A 655 -10.53 23.45 22.57
C GLU A 655 -9.80 22.56 23.59
N ILE A 656 -10.43 22.24 24.73
CA ILE A 656 -9.76 21.50 25.80
C ILE A 656 -9.69 19.98 25.55
N GLN A 657 -10.49 19.42 24.64
CA GLN A 657 -10.31 18.05 24.13
C GLN A 657 -8.92 17.82 23.49
N PHE A 658 -8.13 18.89 23.28
CA PHE A 658 -6.82 18.87 22.61
C PHE A 658 -5.61 18.95 23.55
N LEU A 659 -5.77 19.30 24.83
CA LEU A 659 -4.65 19.45 25.77
C LEU A 659 -3.76 18.19 25.96
N PRO A 660 -4.24 16.93 25.84
CA PRO A 660 -3.43 15.73 26.04
C PRO A 660 -3.11 14.97 24.74
N LYS A 661 -3.22 15.65 23.60
CA LYS A 661 -2.59 15.22 22.34
C LYS A 661 -1.05 15.42 22.39
N GLY A 662 -0.47 15.55 23.59
CA GLY A 662 0.96 15.63 23.89
C GLY A 662 1.75 14.33 23.68
N LYS A 663 1.07 13.17 23.58
CA LYS A 663 1.72 11.92 23.11
C LYS A 663 2.08 11.94 21.62
N LYS A 664 1.74 13.01 20.86
CA LYS A 664 2.17 13.19 19.46
C LYS A 664 3.70 13.22 19.30
N LYS A 665 4.43 13.81 20.26
CA LYS A 665 5.91 13.78 20.28
C LYS A 665 6.47 12.39 20.61
N VAL A 666 5.73 11.59 21.38
CA VAL A 666 6.16 10.28 21.87
C VAL A 666 6.04 9.20 20.78
N TYR A 667 4.99 9.26 19.95
CA TYR A 667 4.75 8.27 18.88
C TYR A 667 5.07 8.77 17.46
N GLY A 668 5.59 9.99 17.31
CA GLY A 668 6.02 10.54 16.00
C GLY A 668 4.90 10.73 14.98
N VAL A 669 3.65 10.93 15.42
CA VAL A 669 2.47 11.04 14.53
C VAL A 669 2.18 12.51 14.19
N VAL A 670 2.16 12.82 12.89
CA VAL A 670 1.86 14.16 12.36
C VAL A 670 0.36 14.29 12.09
N LEU A 671 -0.28 15.29 12.70
CA LEU A 671 -1.71 15.61 12.51
C LEU A 671 -1.86 17.01 11.90
N THR A 672 -2.94 17.25 11.16
CA THR A 672 -3.33 18.61 10.75
C THR A 672 -3.74 19.46 11.96
N PRO A 673 -3.72 20.80 11.84
CA PRO A 673 -4.41 21.67 12.79
C PRO A 673 -5.88 21.24 12.97
N PRO A 674 -6.44 21.38 14.19
CA PRO A 674 -7.83 21.01 14.46
C PRO A 674 -8.79 21.93 13.71
N PHE A 675 -9.71 21.33 12.97
CA PHE A 675 -10.82 22.03 12.32
C PHE A 675 -12.09 21.87 13.16
N LEU A 676 -12.48 22.90 13.91
CA LEU A 676 -13.69 22.89 14.74
C LEU A 676 -14.95 22.83 13.86
N VAL A 677 -15.84 21.89 14.15
CA VAL A 677 -17.10 21.72 13.40
C VAL A 677 -18.23 22.45 14.12
N PRO A 678 -18.65 23.64 13.68
CA PRO A 678 -19.72 24.37 14.32
C PRO A 678 -21.04 23.61 14.20
N VAL A 679 -21.86 23.66 15.25
CA VAL A 679 -23.22 23.13 15.19
C VAL A 679 -24.09 24.14 14.44
N TRP A 680 -24.19 24.01 13.12
CA TRP A 680 -25.08 24.81 12.28
C TRP A 680 -26.38 24.04 12.02
N PRO A 681 -27.58 24.62 12.21
CA PRO A 681 -27.91 26.03 12.47
C PRO A 681 -28.13 26.40 13.95
N ILE A 682 -27.61 25.64 14.92
CA ILE A 682 -27.89 25.83 16.37
C ILE A 682 -26.65 26.36 17.13
N PRO A 683 -26.46 27.69 17.23
CA PRO A 683 -25.28 28.27 17.87
C PRO A 683 -25.19 28.02 19.39
N SER A 684 -26.27 27.56 20.06
CA SER A 684 -26.30 27.34 21.51
C SER A 684 -25.55 26.07 21.98
N VAL A 685 -25.25 25.12 21.09
CA VAL A 685 -24.50 23.89 21.41
C VAL A 685 -22.98 24.07 21.21
N GLY A 686 -22.56 25.14 20.52
CA GLY A 686 -21.16 25.41 20.20
C GLY A 686 -20.66 24.56 19.02
N CYS A 687 -19.95 23.46 19.31
CA CYS A 687 -19.16 22.69 18.33
C CYS A 687 -19.26 21.17 18.60
N PHE A 688 -19.35 20.32 17.56
CA PHE A 688 -19.34 18.85 17.73
C PHE A 688 -17.95 18.26 18.04
N GLY A 689 -16.94 19.12 18.15
CA GLY A 689 -15.52 18.77 18.30
C GLY A 689 -14.72 19.21 17.08
N ALA A 690 -13.42 18.92 17.08
CA ALA A 690 -12.55 19.26 15.95
C ALA A 690 -12.07 18.03 15.18
N ILE A 691 -12.12 18.14 13.85
CA ILE A 691 -11.58 17.15 12.93
C ILE A 691 -10.07 17.39 12.80
N THR A 692 -9.28 16.38 13.14
CA THR A 692 -7.84 16.34 12.85
C THR A 692 -7.57 15.21 11.87
N ARG A 693 -7.02 15.52 10.69
CA ARG A 693 -6.59 14.50 9.72
C ARG A 693 -5.19 14.03 10.06
N ARG A 694 -4.96 12.73 9.93
CA ARG A 694 -3.64 12.11 10.09
C ARG A 694 -2.85 12.30 8.81
N LEU A 695 -1.70 12.97 8.89
CA LEU A 695 -0.79 13.16 7.75
C LEU A 695 0.25 12.03 7.64
N SER A 696 0.61 11.42 8.77
CA SER A 696 1.49 10.25 8.82
C SER A 696 0.73 8.96 9.17
N ILE A 697 1.33 7.80 8.84
CA ILE A 697 0.84 6.48 9.26
C ILE A 697 1.17 6.29 10.75
N VAL A 698 0.26 5.72 11.52
CA VAL A 698 0.47 5.43 12.95
C VAL A 698 1.35 4.19 13.10
N PRO A 699 2.37 4.21 13.99
CA PRO A 699 3.33 3.11 14.10
C PRO A 699 2.68 1.79 14.55
N ASN A 700 1.99 1.78 15.70
CA ASN A 700 1.42 0.57 16.32
C ASN A 700 -0.04 0.81 16.76
N GLU A 701 -0.84 -0.25 16.92
CA GLU A 701 -2.24 -0.12 17.41
C GLU A 701 -2.35 0.45 18.83
N GLU A 702 -1.34 0.23 19.69
CA GLU A 702 -1.29 0.85 21.01
C GLU A 702 -1.25 2.38 20.92
N ALA A 703 -0.54 2.94 19.93
CA ALA A 703 -0.49 4.38 19.71
C ALA A 703 -1.84 4.93 19.23
N ASN A 704 -2.55 4.19 18.37
CA ASN A 704 -3.92 4.51 17.95
C ASN A 704 -4.88 4.56 19.15
N LEU A 705 -4.80 3.53 20.01
CA LEU A 705 -5.63 3.40 21.21
C LEU A 705 -5.32 4.53 22.20
N ALA A 706 -4.04 4.76 22.52
CA ALA A 706 -3.63 5.77 23.49
C ALA A 706 -4.02 7.19 23.07
N MET A 707 -3.99 7.51 21.78
CA MET A 707 -4.39 8.82 21.25
C MET A 707 -5.91 9.06 21.36
N SER A 708 -6.71 8.03 21.10
CA SER A 708 -8.18 8.14 21.17
C SER A 708 -8.66 8.10 22.63
N LEU A 709 -8.00 7.30 23.47
CA LEU A 709 -8.27 7.21 24.91
C LEU A 709 -8.00 8.53 25.62
N SER A 710 -6.90 9.22 25.29
CA SER A 710 -6.55 10.49 25.94
C SER A 710 -7.54 11.60 25.59
N ALA A 711 -8.08 11.62 24.36
CA ALA A 711 -9.09 12.60 23.95
C ALA A 711 -10.40 12.42 24.75
N GLY A 712 -10.91 11.19 24.86
CA GLY A 712 -12.15 10.91 25.60
C GLY A 712 -12.02 11.15 27.11
N LEU A 713 -10.92 10.69 27.73
CA LEU A 713 -10.69 10.90 29.17
C LEU A 713 -10.62 12.37 29.54
N THR A 714 -9.90 13.19 28.76
CA THR A 714 -9.78 14.61 29.05
C THR A 714 -11.06 15.37 28.77
N GLY A 715 -11.81 15.00 27.73
CA GLY A 715 -13.15 15.55 27.49
C GLY A 715 -14.05 15.38 28.73
N TYR A 716 -14.08 14.18 29.32
CA TYR A 716 -14.87 13.94 30.52
C TYR A 716 -14.32 14.60 31.78
N LEU A 717 -13.01 14.57 32.02
CA LEU A 717 -12.41 15.21 33.20
C LEU A 717 -12.68 16.71 33.24
N VAL A 718 -12.59 17.38 32.09
CA VAL A 718 -12.82 18.82 32.00
C VAL A 718 -14.31 19.14 32.10
N SER A 719 -15.16 18.34 31.46
CA SER A 719 -16.61 18.48 31.59
C SER A 719 -17.05 18.30 33.05
N LEU A 720 -16.46 17.34 33.77
CA LEU A 720 -16.70 17.12 35.19
C LEU A 720 -16.26 18.33 36.03
N LEU A 721 -15.06 18.86 35.78
CA LEU A 721 -14.55 20.02 36.49
C LEU A 721 -15.45 21.25 36.28
N LEU A 722 -15.91 21.48 35.05
CA LEU A 722 -16.82 22.58 34.74
C LEU A 722 -18.20 22.42 35.39
N VAL A 723 -18.75 21.20 35.45
CA VAL A 723 -19.99 20.94 36.18
C VAL A 723 -19.80 21.19 37.68
N LEU A 724 -18.70 20.72 38.28
CA LEU A 724 -18.41 20.93 39.70
C LEU A 724 -18.21 22.40 40.05
N VAL A 725 -17.44 23.14 39.24
CA VAL A 725 -17.26 24.59 39.40
C VAL A 725 -18.58 25.32 39.18
N GLY A 726 -19.35 24.95 38.16
CA GLY A 726 -20.65 25.53 37.88
C GLY A 726 -21.66 25.35 39.01
N LEU A 727 -21.69 24.16 39.62
CA LEU A 727 -22.51 23.85 40.80
C LEU A 727 -22.04 24.64 42.03
N ALA A 728 -20.72 24.78 42.22
CA ALA A 728 -20.15 25.52 43.35
C ALA A 728 -20.41 27.04 43.27
N VAL A 729 -20.44 27.61 42.06
CA VAL A 729 -20.71 29.04 41.87
C VAL A 729 -22.21 29.35 42.04
N GLY A 730 -23.11 28.42 41.66
CA GLY A 730 -24.57 28.60 41.75
C GLY A 730 -25.13 29.62 40.73
N PRO A 731 -26.42 29.58 40.38
CA PRO A 731 -26.99 30.36 39.27
C PRO A 731 -26.88 31.89 39.47
N ASP A 732 -26.58 32.60 38.37
CA ASP A 732 -26.46 34.06 38.33
C ASP A 732 -27.81 34.75 38.61
N GLN A 733 -27.80 35.81 39.44
CA GLN A 733 -29.03 36.48 39.90
C GLN A 733 -29.54 37.53 38.90
N ASP A 734 -28.66 38.10 38.07
CA ASP A 734 -29.00 39.22 37.17
C ASP A 734 -29.40 38.75 35.76
N SER A 735 -28.99 37.55 35.33
CA SER A 735 -29.36 36.96 34.03
C SER A 735 -29.45 35.42 34.08
N PRO A 736 -30.50 34.86 34.71
CA PRO A 736 -30.61 33.41 34.86
C PRO A 736 -30.77 32.74 33.48
N ILE A 737 -29.75 32.00 33.05
CA ILE A 737 -29.85 31.08 31.92
C ILE A 737 -30.46 29.78 32.43
N SER A 738 -31.47 29.27 31.73
CA SER A 738 -32.11 28.03 32.11
C SER A 738 -31.46 26.84 31.40
N LEU A 739 -31.08 25.82 32.18
CA LEU A 739 -30.74 24.51 31.66
C LEU A 739 -32.05 23.77 31.37
N ASN A 740 -32.34 23.55 30.09
CA ASN A 740 -33.47 22.72 29.70
C ASN A 740 -33.18 21.26 30.12
N TYR A 741 -34.01 20.71 30.99
CA TYR A 741 -33.80 19.39 31.59
C TYR A 741 -34.32 18.23 30.74
N GLU A 742 -35.20 18.54 29.78
CA GLU A 742 -35.86 17.57 28.92
C GLU A 742 -34.91 16.86 27.92
N PRO A 743 -34.01 17.58 27.19
CA PRO A 743 -33.16 16.96 26.18
C PRO A 743 -31.91 16.25 26.74
N LEU A 744 -31.73 16.17 28.06
CA LEU A 744 -30.58 15.48 28.64
C LEU A 744 -30.67 13.95 28.48
N PRO A 745 -29.54 13.27 28.18
CA PRO A 745 -29.47 11.81 28.22
C PRO A 745 -29.89 11.24 29.58
N LEU A 746 -30.51 10.05 29.57
CA LEU A 746 -31.17 9.46 30.74
C LEU A 746 -30.28 9.42 31.99
N VAL A 747 -29.06 8.92 31.84
CA VAL A 747 -28.14 8.74 32.98
C VAL A 747 -27.62 10.07 33.49
N LEU A 748 -27.29 11.00 32.59
CA LEU A 748 -26.87 12.34 32.98
C LEU A 748 -28.00 13.11 33.68
N LYS A 749 -29.24 12.91 33.21
CA LYS A 749 -30.46 13.43 33.83
C LYS A 749 -30.60 12.94 35.28
N LEU A 750 -30.49 11.62 35.50
CA LEU A 750 -30.55 11.01 36.84
C LEU A 750 -29.42 11.49 37.76
N LEU A 751 -28.20 11.64 37.24
CA LEU A 751 -27.05 12.10 38.02
C LEU A 751 -27.15 13.57 38.43
N LEU A 752 -27.68 14.44 37.57
CA LEU A 752 -27.79 15.87 37.86
C LEU A 752 -29.01 16.21 38.71
N ARG A 753 -30.08 15.41 38.67
CA ARG A 753 -31.34 15.71 39.38
C ARG A 753 -31.15 16.10 40.86
N PRO A 754 -30.36 15.37 41.68
CA PRO A 754 -30.25 15.65 43.11
C PRO A 754 -29.56 16.98 43.42
N PHE A 755 -28.80 17.53 42.46
CA PHE A 755 -28.04 18.76 42.62
C PHE A 755 -28.75 19.98 42.02
N LEU A 756 -29.85 19.75 41.28
CA LEU A 756 -30.66 20.81 40.69
C LEU A 756 -31.79 21.18 41.67
N GLY A 757 -31.96 22.49 41.91
CA GLY A 757 -32.98 23.04 42.81
C GLY A 757 -34.42 22.89 42.31
N GLU A 758 -35.31 23.79 42.75
CA GLU A 758 -36.71 23.78 42.32
C GLU A 758 -36.84 24.14 40.82
N PRO A 759 -37.75 23.47 40.09
CA PRO A 759 -37.96 23.75 38.67
C PRO A 759 -38.53 25.17 38.49
N THR A 760 -37.92 25.95 37.61
CA THR A 760 -38.37 27.30 37.28
C THR A 760 -39.32 27.24 36.09
N ALA A 761 -40.59 27.59 36.28
CA ALA A 761 -41.55 27.74 35.19
C ALA A 761 -41.17 28.97 34.36
N THR A 762 -40.38 28.79 33.31
CA THR A 762 -39.90 29.90 32.47
C THR A 762 -40.93 30.18 31.37
N ARG A 763 -41.44 31.42 31.30
CA ARG A 763 -42.26 31.96 30.18
C ARG A 763 -41.41 32.48 29.01
N GLN A 764 -40.15 32.07 28.92
CA GLN A 764 -39.25 32.56 27.90
C GLN A 764 -39.44 31.76 26.61
N LEU A 765 -39.62 32.46 25.49
CA LEU A 765 -39.85 31.85 24.17
C LEU A 765 -38.65 30.99 23.78
N ASP A 766 -38.83 29.67 23.81
CA ASP A 766 -37.87 28.70 23.31
C ASP A 766 -37.85 28.72 21.76
N PRO A 767 -36.69 28.84 21.09
CA PRO A 767 -36.61 28.80 19.62
C PRO A 767 -36.87 27.41 19.01
N PHE A 768 -37.05 26.35 19.83
CA PHE A 768 -37.08 24.95 19.38
C PHE A 768 -38.23 24.08 19.96
N GLY A 769 -39.31 24.66 20.45
CA GLY A 769 -40.58 23.95 20.65
C GLY A 769 -40.97 23.63 22.10
N ASP A 770 -42.29 23.75 22.29
CA ASP A 770 -43.18 23.53 23.46
C ASP A 770 -43.08 24.44 24.71
N PRO A 771 -44.21 25.04 25.15
CA PRO A 771 -44.27 26.01 26.26
C PRO A 771 -44.29 25.38 27.66
N VAL A 772 -43.91 24.10 27.81
CA VAL A 772 -43.89 23.39 29.12
C VAL A 772 -42.60 22.60 29.30
N ALA A 773 -41.43 23.25 29.14
CA ALA A 773 -40.14 22.64 29.48
C ALA A 773 -39.84 22.81 30.98
N VAL A 774 -39.51 21.73 31.67
CA VAL A 774 -38.96 21.79 33.03
C VAL A 774 -37.51 22.30 32.92
N ALA A 775 -37.28 23.55 33.31
CA ALA A 775 -35.96 24.16 33.23
C ALA A 775 -35.44 24.53 34.63
N PHE A 776 -34.11 24.48 34.81
CA PHE A 776 -33.45 24.81 36.07
C PHE A 776 -32.51 25.99 35.86
N ALA A 777 -32.48 26.95 36.79
CA ALA A 777 -31.53 28.05 36.75
C ALA A 777 -30.09 27.52 36.82
N ALA A 778 -29.24 27.95 35.89
CA ALA A 778 -27.90 27.42 35.70
C ALA A 778 -26.91 28.50 35.23
N ASN A 779 -25.64 28.35 35.62
CA ASN A 779 -24.57 29.20 35.09
C ASN A 779 -24.08 28.73 33.71
N PRO A 780 -23.55 29.64 32.87
CA PRO A 780 -22.92 29.29 31.60
C PRO A 780 -21.83 28.21 31.72
N ILE A 781 -21.07 28.22 32.82
CA ILE A 781 -20.01 27.24 33.10
C ILE A 781 -20.60 25.83 33.28
N MET A 782 -21.69 25.71 34.03
CA MET A 782 -22.37 24.44 34.25
C MET A 782 -22.96 23.90 32.94
N ILE A 783 -23.61 24.77 32.17
CA ILE A 783 -24.18 24.42 30.86
C ILE A 783 -23.07 23.94 29.92
N GLY A 784 -21.94 24.64 29.86
CA GLY A 784 -20.76 24.22 29.09
C GLY A 784 -20.23 22.85 29.50
N GLY A 785 -20.19 22.55 30.80
CA GLY A 785 -19.80 21.23 31.31
C GLY A 785 -20.79 20.12 30.92
N VAL A 786 -22.10 20.36 31.03
CA VAL A 786 -23.15 19.41 30.62
C VAL A 786 -23.10 19.14 29.12
N VAL A 787 -22.98 20.19 28.31
CA VAL A 787 -22.82 20.07 26.85
C VAL A 787 -21.54 19.31 26.49
N GLY A 788 -20.44 19.56 27.22
CA GLY A 788 -19.19 18.82 27.09
C GLY A 788 -19.33 17.32 27.34
N PHE A 789 -20.10 16.91 28.37
CA PHE A 789 -20.42 15.51 28.62
C PHE A 789 -21.19 14.87 27.47
N ILE A 790 -22.19 15.56 26.93
CA ILE A 790 -23.02 15.06 25.83
C ILE A 790 -22.17 14.86 24.57
N ILE A 791 -21.42 15.88 24.15
CA ILE A 791 -20.58 15.82 22.94
C ILE A 791 -19.48 14.76 23.07
N THR A 792 -18.82 14.67 24.23
CA THR A 792 -17.79 13.65 24.47
C THR A 792 -18.38 12.24 24.39
N SER A 793 -19.60 12.05 24.92
CA SER A 793 -20.30 10.76 24.86
C SER A 793 -20.72 10.39 23.43
N LEU A 794 -21.19 11.37 22.65
CA LEU A 794 -21.53 11.16 21.24
C LEU A 794 -20.30 10.83 20.39
N ASN A 795 -19.15 11.47 20.63
CA ASN A 795 -17.88 11.15 19.96
C ASN A 795 -17.30 9.78 20.38
N LEU A 796 -17.76 9.20 21.49
CA LEU A 796 -17.42 7.84 21.93
C LEU A 796 -18.39 6.77 21.40
N LEU A 797 -19.41 7.14 20.62
CA LEU A 797 -20.21 6.16 19.88
C LEU A 797 -19.32 5.43 18.86
N CYS A 798 -19.53 4.12 18.72
CA CYS A 798 -18.72 3.24 17.89
C CYS A 798 -19.03 3.38 16.39
N LEU A 799 -19.03 4.59 15.85
CA LEU A 799 -19.45 4.90 14.47
C LEU A 799 -18.29 5.46 13.62
N GLY A 800 -18.11 4.92 12.41
CA GLY A 800 -17.19 5.45 11.40
C GLY A 800 -15.75 5.67 11.89
N ARG A 801 -15.28 6.92 11.77
CA ARG A 801 -13.96 7.42 12.21
C ARG A 801 -13.97 8.12 13.58
N LEU A 802 -15.08 8.05 14.33
CA LEU A 802 -15.11 8.61 15.67
C LEU A 802 -14.13 7.88 16.60
N ASP A 803 -13.70 8.58 17.67
CA ASP A 803 -12.77 8.03 18.66
C ASP A 803 -13.32 6.74 19.28
N GLY A 804 -14.64 6.65 19.49
CA GLY A 804 -15.31 5.44 19.94
C GLY A 804 -15.13 4.23 19.02
N ALA A 805 -15.17 4.44 17.70
CA ALA A 805 -14.98 3.37 16.73
C ALA A 805 -13.53 2.87 16.69
N ILE A 806 -12.56 3.76 16.90
CA ILE A 806 -11.14 3.39 17.00
C ILE A 806 -10.93 2.56 18.27
N LEU A 807 -11.43 3.03 19.42
CA LEU A 807 -11.34 2.32 20.69
C LEU A 807 -11.99 0.94 20.62
N ALA A 808 -13.16 0.81 19.98
CA ALA A 808 -13.88 -0.45 19.87
C ALA A 808 -13.12 -1.47 18.99
N ARG A 809 -12.56 -1.03 17.86
CA ARG A 809 -11.75 -1.90 17.00
C ARG A 809 -10.46 -2.35 17.69
N SER A 810 -9.80 -1.46 18.42
CA SER A 810 -8.54 -1.77 19.10
C SER A 810 -8.72 -2.63 20.36
N SER A 811 -9.82 -2.46 21.11
CA SER A 811 -10.04 -3.16 22.39
C SER A 811 -10.94 -4.40 22.29
N LEU A 812 -12.02 -4.34 21.49
CA LEU A 812 -13.05 -5.38 21.39
C LEU A 812 -12.92 -6.27 20.14
N ARG A 813 -12.06 -5.90 19.18
CA ARG A 813 -11.78 -6.65 17.93
C ARG A 813 -13.07 -7.16 17.24
N GLY A 814 -13.33 -8.47 17.29
CA GLY A 814 -14.49 -9.12 16.66
C GLY A 814 -15.85 -8.65 17.19
N LEU A 815 -15.91 -8.22 18.45
CA LEU A 815 -17.10 -7.59 19.06
C LEU A 815 -17.25 -6.12 18.67
N GLY A 816 -16.26 -5.51 18.02
CA GLY A 816 -16.28 -4.11 17.60
C GLY A 816 -17.42 -3.79 16.62
N ASN A 817 -17.77 -4.72 15.72
CA ASN A 817 -18.91 -4.57 14.81
C ASN A 817 -20.24 -4.55 15.57
N PHE A 818 -20.37 -5.37 16.62
CA PHE A 818 -21.55 -5.39 17.48
C PHE A 818 -21.65 -4.10 18.31
N ALA A 819 -20.54 -3.61 18.84
CA ALA A 819 -20.49 -2.30 19.51
C ALA A 819 -20.88 -1.15 18.56
N GLY A 820 -20.49 -1.23 17.29
CA GLY A 820 -20.92 -0.28 16.25
C GLY A 820 -22.42 -0.30 15.97
N LEU A 821 -23.03 -1.49 15.92
CA LEU A 821 -24.49 -1.65 15.81
C LEU A 821 -25.22 -1.06 17.03
N LEU A 822 -24.71 -1.28 18.24
CA LEU A 822 -25.27 -0.67 19.45
C LEU A 822 -25.16 0.86 19.42
N GLY A 823 -23.99 1.40 19.04
CA GLY A 823 -23.81 2.84 18.91
C GLY A 823 -24.73 3.46 17.86
N PHE A 824 -24.95 2.77 16.74
CA PHE A 824 -25.90 3.17 15.70
C PHE A 824 -27.34 3.12 16.21
N GLY A 825 -27.70 2.07 16.94
CA GLY A 825 -29.02 1.92 17.56
C GLY A 825 -29.33 3.04 18.56
N VAL A 826 -28.37 3.41 19.42
CA VAL A 826 -28.51 4.53 20.36
C VAL A 826 -28.69 5.85 19.61
N LEU A 827 -27.91 6.09 18.55
CA LEU A 827 -28.03 7.29 17.73
C LEU A 827 -29.39 7.38 17.04
N LEU A 828 -29.88 6.28 16.45
CA LEU A 828 -31.21 6.23 15.83
C LEU A 828 -32.33 6.40 16.86
N ALA A 829 -32.24 5.74 18.01
CA ALA A 829 -33.20 5.91 19.10
C ALA A 829 -33.28 7.37 19.57
N GLY A 830 -32.15 8.09 19.54
CA GLY A 830 -32.08 9.52 19.83
C GLY A 830 -32.75 10.36 18.75
N CYS A 831 -32.48 10.09 17.46
CA CYS A 831 -33.07 10.79 16.33
C CYS A 831 -34.60 10.70 16.30
N PHE A 832 -35.15 9.53 16.65
CA PHE A 832 -36.60 9.28 16.70
C PHE A 832 -37.21 9.47 18.09
N SER A 833 -36.46 10.02 19.05
CA SER A 833 -37.00 10.34 20.37
C SER A 833 -38.02 11.48 20.27
N ASN A 834 -39.16 11.36 20.94
CA ASN A 834 -40.18 12.41 20.97
C ASN A 834 -39.79 13.59 21.90
N SER A 835 -38.49 13.81 22.10
CA SER A 835 -37.92 14.82 22.98
C SER A 835 -37.17 15.88 22.17
N GLY A 836 -36.94 17.06 22.76
CA GLY A 836 -36.09 18.10 22.16
C GLY A 836 -34.64 17.65 21.85
N ALA A 837 -34.23 16.47 22.34
CA ALA A 837 -32.92 15.88 22.02
C ALA A 837 -32.82 15.36 20.56
N SER A 838 -33.95 15.05 19.91
CA SER A 838 -33.98 14.48 18.55
C SER A 838 -33.17 15.27 17.52
N TYR A 839 -33.26 16.60 17.57
CA TYR A 839 -32.50 17.51 16.70
C TYR A 839 -30.99 17.38 16.89
N LEU A 840 -30.50 17.24 18.13
CA LEU A 840 -29.08 17.12 18.43
C LEU A 840 -28.51 15.78 17.95
N TYR A 841 -29.23 14.68 18.18
CA TYR A 841 -28.84 13.35 17.67
C TYR A 841 -28.93 13.28 16.15
N GLY A 842 -29.94 13.91 15.55
CA GLY A 842 -30.10 14.00 14.09
C GLY A 842 -28.96 14.79 13.42
N LEU A 843 -28.64 15.97 13.94
CA LEU A 843 -27.52 16.78 13.44
C LEU A 843 -26.16 16.09 13.65
N PHE A 844 -25.97 15.42 14.80
CA PHE A 844 -24.77 14.62 15.03
C PHE A 844 -24.70 13.41 14.08
N GLY A 845 -25.83 12.79 13.77
CA GLY A 845 -25.93 11.71 12.78
C GLY A 845 -25.53 12.17 11.38
N ILE A 846 -25.99 13.35 10.95
CA ILE A 846 -25.56 13.97 9.69
C ILE A 846 -24.06 14.28 9.72
N TYR A 847 -23.55 14.84 10.82
CA TYR A 847 -22.11 15.06 11.03
C TYR A 847 -21.30 13.77 10.88
N ALA A 848 -21.71 12.70 11.56
CA ALA A 848 -21.03 11.41 11.53
C ALA A 848 -21.07 10.79 10.11
N LEU A 849 -22.19 10.93 9.39
CA LEU A 849 -22.35 10.41 8.03
C LEU A 849 -21.54 11.21 7.01
N VAL A 850 -21.56 12.54 7.06
CA VAL A 850 -20.94 13.40 6.03
C VAL A 850 -19.44 13.55 6.25
N LEU A 851 -18.98 13.74 7.50
CA LEU A 851 -17.60 14.10 7.80
C LEU A 851 -16.76 12.95 8.38
N GLN A 852 -17.41 11.94 8.97
CA GLN A 852 -16.73 10.81 9.63
C GLN A 852 -17.01 9.45 8.96
N SER A 853 -17.64 9.43 7.78
CA SER A 853 -17.84 8.20 7.00
C SER A 853 -16.53 7.71 6.37
N GLY A 854 -16.34 6.40 6.39
CA GLY A 854 -15.21 5.70 5.79
C GLY A 854 -14.29 5.01 6.79
N TYR A 855 -13.36 4.22 6.27
CA TYR A 855 -12.37 3.51 7.07
C TYR A 855 -11.16 4.41 7.33
N ASP A 856 -10.62 4.34 8.55
CA ASP A 856 -9.35 4.95 8.88
C ASP A 856 -8.20 4.08 8.33
N ARG A 857 -7.04 4.67 8.07
CA ARG A 857 -5.88 3.88 7.58
C ARG A 857 -5.39 2.93 8.68
N PRO A 858 -5.09 1.65 8.37
CA PRO A 858 -4.59 0.71 9.37
C PRO A 858 -3.24 1.17 9.93
N ALA A 859 -2.94 0.80 11.17
CA ALA A 859 -1.60 1.00 11.76
C ALA A 859 -0.54 0.25 10.94
N ARG A 860 0.70 0.75 10.96
CA ARG A 860 1.83 0.11 10.28
C ARG A 860 2.11 -1.28 10.86
N ASP A 861 2.02 -1.42 12.18
CA ASP A 861 1.98 -2.68 12.88
C ASP A 861 0.61 -2.87 13.54
N GLY A 862 -0.26 -3.65 12.87
CA GLY A 862 -1.59 -4.02 13.33
C GLY A 862 -1.64 -5.34 14.11
N ILE A 863 -0.50 -6.00 14.31
CA ILE A 863 -0.43 -7.34 14.91
C ILE A 863 -0.11 -7.25 16.41
N SER A 864 0.66 -6.24 16.83
CA SER A 864 0.98 -6.01 18.24
C SER A 864 -0.29 -5.76 19.07
N GLU A 865 -0.43 -6.53 20.16
CA GLU A 865 -1.56 -6.37 21.07
C GLU A 865 -1.32 -5.19 22.02
N PRO A 866 -2.31 -4.29 22.20
CA PRO A 866 -2.19 -3.25 23.21
C PRO A 866 -2.17 -3.86 24.61
N GLU A 867 -1.49 -3.19 25.54
CA GLU A 867 -1.44 -3.60 26.93
C GLU A 867 -2.85 -3.76 27.54
N LYS A 868 -3.04 -4.80 28.36
CA LYS A 868 -4.35 -5.16 28.95
C LYS A 868 -4.96 -4.02 29.78
N SER A 869 -4.14 -3.23 30.46
CA SER A 869 -4.56 -2.07 31.27
C SER A 869 -5.19 -0.97 30.39
N PHE A 870 -4.55 -0.65 29.26
CA PHE A 870 -5.04 0.30 28.27
C PHE A 870 -6.31 -0.20 27.56
N SER A 871 -6.37 -1.50 27.25
CA SER A 871 -7.58 -2.09 26.67
C SER A 871 -8.77 -2.05 27.64
N LEU A 872 -8.56 -2.40 28.91
CA LEU A 872 -9.61 -2.35 29.94
C LEU A 872 -10.15 -0.92 30.12
N THR A 873 -9.27 0.07 30.23
CA THR A 873 -9.68 1.48 30.37
C THR A 873 -10.43 1.99 29.14
N ALA A 874 -10.03 1.57 27.94
CA ALA A 874 -10.78 1.86 26.70
C ALA A 874 -12.18 1.24 26.72
N THR A 875 -12.33 -0.02 27.13
CA THR A 875 -13.66 -0.66 27.21
C THR A 875 -14.57 0.00 28.25
N ALA A 876 -14.02 0.39 29.41
CA ALA A 876 -14.77 1.12 30.44
C ALA A 876 -15.24 2.50 29.93
N LEU A 877 -14.37 3.20 29.19
CA LEU A 877 -14.69 4.50 28.59
C LEU A 877 -15.79 4.37 27.52
N LEU A 878 -15.75 3.34 26.68
CA LEU A 878 -16.79 3.05 25.69
C LEU A 878 -18.14 2.75 26.35
N ALA A 879 -18.14 1.93 27.40
CA ALA A 879 -19.36 1.62 28.16
C ALA A 879 -19.96 2.89 28.78
N MET A 880 -19.11 3.76 29.35
CA MET A 880 -19.53 5.07 29.87
C MET A 880 -20.10 5.99 28.77
N GLY A 881 -19.48 6.03 27.60
CA GLY A 881 -19.95 6.82 26.45
C GLY A 881 -21.31 6.37 25.91
N ILE A 882 -21.51 5.06 25.80
CA ILE A 882 -22.82 4.48 25.41
C ILE A 882 -23.86 4.80 26.49
N LEU A 883 -23.53 4.61 27.77
CA LEU A 883 -24.44 4.84 28.89
C LEU A 883 -24.89 6.31 28.98
N LEU A 884 -23.98 7.25 28.78
CA LEU A 884 -24.24 8.70 28.82
C LEU A 884 -24.85 9.25 27.52
N SER A 885 -25.02 8.43 26.48
CA SER A 885 -25.68 8.80 25.22
C SER A 885 -27.06 8.13 25.04
N VAL A 886 -27.56 7.40 26.05
CA VAL A 886 -28.90 6.81 25.99
C VAL A 886 -29.96 7.92 26.06
N PRO A 887 -30.82 8.08 25.04
CA PRO A 887 -31.92 9.04 25.06
C PRO A 887 -33.00 8.63 26.07
N THR A 888 -33.73 9.61 26.59
CA THR A 888 -34.77 9.42 27.61
C THR A 888 -35.99 8.64 27.12
N SER A 889 -36.24 8.60 25.81
CA SER A 889 -37.36 7.86 25.19
C SER A 889 -37.28 6.34 25.36
N LEU A 890 -36.10 5.78 25.62
CA LEU A 890 -35.93 4.35 25.88
C LEU A 890 -36.42 3.92 27.27
N ALA A 891 -36.63 4.86 28.20
CA ALA A 891 -37.14 4.57 29.55
C ALA A 891 -38.68 4.58 29.63
N SER A 892 -39.38 5.04 28.58
CA SER A 892 -40.84 5.06 28.48
C SER A 892 -41.43 3.85 27.72
N LEU A 893 -40.62 2.82 27.49
CA LEU A 893 -40.98 1.55 26.83
C LEU A 893 -41.12 0.42 27.85
#